data_AF-F0NNS8-F1
#
_entry.id   AF-F0NNS8-F1
#
_cell.length_a   1.000
_cell.length_b   1.000
_cell.length_c   1.000
_cell.angle_alpha   90.00
_cell.angle_beta   90.00
_cell.angle_gamma   90.00
#
_symmetry.space_group_name_H-M   'P 1'
#
loop_
_entity.id
_entity.type
_entity.pdbx_description
1 polymer ?
#
loop_
_entity_poly.entity_id
_entity_poly.type
_entity_poly.pdbx_seq_one_letter_code
_entity_poly.pdbx_strand_id
1 'polypeptide(L)'
;MRNLKKIVMGENKLIGLIRTALDSITLGQGVNEAKIKSPQSYAFHTISVGTISLDSCKAIYSSSEIGRKQLENLSKKYNMPFEDLWFYGGFLHDWNKLSGKEESLENKEELTKKIIDKLKLPNEFLHGISTMAEGHLPDNLHLPLWVSIKLADMLLISDIGSVRDVFYFANSDSYRNAIEALKEYNLELNYVSSTFRLFTLIASKELLNDVFNEKSGYFPLISYADGIVFLKRKNSQPVLLSKIVDLLSRQVFSSSSEVIEEKISDIEKCIKNKEELFRQMNIDVKSAIYDEEGKVKQVNVFFPTAVCKPFEDVVGNLDNKSKLQVAREVIERNRKDIPFGLLIYFVNKFSKNEEDYIRKGLGIKEKSLKYLLNIGDVQKALDKILELLEKRYAEQSSDKTLLYYVKFSFSGNVIDDLPKIIDRPNDYCVVCGMPIYSNNPVRFVQYAKELGGSAEIWIPREKALDEIDRVLSDWKVCPICIYEANLMKDRVKPPYFIVTFYPGVPISLLNIIDFDFSQSSIKYYIDEEKDTYFTAFEKMGGRLEPYVKKVLPAYFSSKVIIKASEVSNFSLSTRLSKSELNKLLPYAPMISMIFLTSPVLISSNLYEMPIAHERVISITSTYNYTFMKSLNSNLLTLYSIFAYSAKYDAMRKICGRSDLDNCLGYLTEEMDLYSSVDPALGVLSIGMGVGTPIDTDEKFFSAFLPVSGYLLKVTGKVSKMGETLKSSIFSIAYALKDIIKSQKVSKYDVTGFLRDGVDMFFKTTSVIKDKEDRIGISVNAAISSLENKYALDDQHRAQVYSALQDIFKTLYSIEEESDRSLAISIANTLSNWLYIAYKLVLQGDKS
;
A
#
# COMPACT_ATOMS: atom_id res chain seq x y z
N MET A 1 -8.91 16.44 -16.37
CA MET A 1 -9.61 15.23 -16.81
C MET A 1 -8.83 14.62 -17.97
N ARG A 2 -8.60 13.30 -18.02
CA ARG A 2 -7.93 12.70 -19.20
C ARG A 2 -8.92 12.61 -20.36
N ASN A 3 -8.42 12.28 -21.54
CA ASN A 3 -9.27 12.09 -22.72
C ASN A 3 -10.19 10.87 -22.52
N LEU A 4 -11.50 11.10 -22.49
CA LEU A 4 -12.54 10.08 -22.26
C LEU A 4 -12.41 8.86 -23.20
N LYS A 5 -11.98 9.04 -24.46
CA LYS A 5 -11.77 7.92 -25.40
C LYS A 5 -10.53 7.08 -25.08
N LYS A 6 -9.49 7.67 -24.49
CA LYS A 6 -8.26 6.94 -24.10
C LYS A 6 -8.45 6.11 -22.81
N ILE A 7 -9.42 6.47 -21.97
CA ILE A 7 -9.77 5.73 -20.76
C ILE A 7 -10.44 4.38 -21.10
N VAL A 8 -11.12 4.31 -22.24
CA VAL A 8 -11.83 3.12 -22.76
C VAL A 8 -10.87 2.11 -23.43
N MET A 9 -9.58 2.43 -23.58
CA MET A 9 -8.64 1.60 -24.34
C MET A 9 -8.27 0.32 -23.55
N GLY A 10 -8.63 -0.87 -24.08
CA GLY A 10 -8.37 -2.17 -23.43
C GLY A 10 -9.54 -2.70 -22.57
N GLU A 11 -10.79 -2.36 -22.93
CA GLU A 11 -11.98 -2.54 -22.10
C GLU A 11 -12.30 -4.01 -21.78
N ASN A 12 -11.81 -4.49 -20.64
CA ASN A 12 -12.43 -5.58 -19.91
C ASN A 12 -13.84 -5.11 -19.48
N LYS A 13 -14.87 -5.94 -19.71
CA LYS A 13 -16.26 -5.58 -19.42
C LYS A 13 -16.49 -5.13 -17.97
N LEU A 14 -15.86 -5.79 -16.99
CA LEU A 14 -15.95 -5.40 -15.57
C LEU A 14 -15.45 -3.96 -15.31
N ILE A 15 -14.41 -3.53 -16.04
CA ILE A 15 -13.89 -2.15 -15.92
C ILE A 15 -14.94 -1.13 -16.35
N GLY A 16 -15.65 -1.40 -17.44
CA GLY A 16 -16.74 -0.54 -17.93
C GLY A 16 -17.89 -0.44 -16.93
N LEU A 17 -18.25 -1.57 -16.29
CA LEU A 17 -19.32 -1.64 -15.28
C LEU A 17 -18.96 -0.82 -14.03
N ILE A 18 -17.76 -1.00 -13.49
CA ILE A 18 -17.29 -0.26 -12.31
C ILE A 18 -17.18 1.23 -12.61
N ARG A 19 -16.64 1.59 -13.78
CA ARG A 19 -16.54 2.99 -14.21
C ARG A 19 -17.93 3.66 -14.20
N THR A 20 -18.90 3.01 -14.82
CA THR A 20 -20.26 3.56 -14.96
C THR A 20 -20.96 3.65 -13.60
N ALA A 21 -20.80 2.65 -12.73
CA ALA A 21 -21.32 2.71 -11.37
C ALA A 21 -20.71 3.85 -10.54
N LEU A 22 -19.38 4.01 -10.56
CA LEU A 22 -18.70 5.10 -9.84
C LEU A 22 -19.02 6.49 -10.43
N ASP A 23 -19.36 6.58 -11.71
CA ASP A 23 -19.80 7.83 -12.34
C ASP A 23 -21.27 8.16 -12.05
N SER A 24 -22.08 7.14 -11.72
CA SER A 24 -23.48 7.33 -11.34
C SER A 24 -23.64 7.98 -9.95
N ILE A 25 -22.71 7.70 -9.02
CA ILE A 25 -22.72 8.23 -7.65
C ILE A 25 -21.91 9.52 -7.51
N THR A 26 -22.38 10.44 -6.64
CA THR A 26 -21.57 11.59 -6.24
C THR A 26 -20.39 11.14 -5.36
N LEU A 27 -19.33 11.95 -5.31
CA LEU A 27 -18.18 11.66 -4.46
C LEU A 27 -18.59 11.54 -2.98
N GLY A 28 -19.36 12.51 -2.46
CA GLY A 28 -19.81 12.53 -1.07
C GLY A 28 -20.58 11.26 -0.70
N GLN A 29 -21.53 10.85 -1.54
CA GLN A 29 -22.30 9.62 -1.31
C GLN A 29 -21.43 8.36 -1.27
N GLY A 30 -20.47 8.23 -2.19
CA GLY A 30 -19.62 7.04 -2.24
C GLY A 30 -18.61 6.96 -1.09
N VAL A 31 -18.15 8.11 -0.58
CA VAL A 31 -17.17 8.19 0.52
C VAL A 31 -17.78 7.89 1.88
N ASN A 32 -19.09 8.10 2.06
CA ASN A 32 -19.80 7.86 3.32
C ASN A 32 -19.53 6.48 3.93
N GLU A 33 -19.56 6.41 5.25
CA GLU A 33 -19.39 5.18 6.03
C GLU A 33 -20.62 4.25 5.94
N ALA A 34 -20.42 3.02 5.46
CA ALA A 34 -21.50 2.06 5.24
C ALA A 34 -21.94 1.34 6.53
N LYS A 35 -21.01 1.01 7.44
CA LYS A 35 -21.26 0.16 8.61
C LYS A 35 -20.63 0.75 9.88
N ILE A 36 -21.21 0.44 11.03
CA ILE A 36 -20.77 1.00 12.33
C ILE A 36 -19.63 0.16 12.93
N LYS A 37 -19.63 -1.16 12.66
CA LYS A 37 -18.70 -2.11 13.26
C LYS A 37 -17.36 -2.24 12.54
N SER A 38 -17.26 -1.76 11.30
CA SER A 38 -16.05 -1.87 10.49
C SER A 38 -15.92 -0.69 9.51
N PRO A 39 -14.69 -0.30 9.13
CA PRO A 39 -14.44 0.88 8.30
C PRO A 39 -14.70 0.56 6.83
N GLN A 40 -15.98 0.60 6.45
CA GLN A 40 -16.45 0.36 5.08
C GLN A 40 -17.02 1.64 4.49
N SER A 41 -16.72 1.93 3.23
CA SER A 41 -17.38 2.99 2.48
C SER A 41 -18.54 2.45 1.63
N TYR A 42 -19.49 3.31 1.28
CA TYR A 42 -20.57 2.96 0.34
C TYR A 42 -20.01 2.52 -1.02
N ALA A 43 -19.01 3.23 -1.55
CA ALA A 43 -18.38 2.89 -2.83
C ALA A 43 -17.71 1.50 -2.76
N PHE A 44 -16.95 1.21 -1.70
CA PHE A 44 -16.29 -0.08 -1.56
C PHE A 44 -17.29 -1.23 -1.46
N HIS A 45 -18.29 -1.10 -0.59
CA HIS A 45 -19.22 -2.18 -0.29
C HIS A 45 -20.12 -2.50 -1.49
N THR A 46 -20.75 -1.49 -2.09
CA THR A 46 -21.68 -1.67 -3.22
C THR A 46 -20.99 -2.20 -4.49
N ILE A 47 -19.80 -1.68 -4.81
CA ILE A 47 -18.99 -2.19 -5.94
C ILE A 47 -18.56 -3.62 -5.68
N SER A 48 -18.22 -3.96 -4.43
CA SER A 48 -17.83 -5.32 -4.07
C SER A 48 -19.00 -6.30 -4.20
N VAL A 49 -20.21 -5.93 -3.77
CA VAL A 49 -21.42 -6.76 -3.94
C VAL A 49 -21.71 -6.99 -5.43
N GLY A 50 -21.71 -5.92 -6.24
CA GLY A 50 -21.91 -6.04 -7.69
C GLY A 50 -20.86 -6.93 -8.36
N THR A 51 -19.60 -6.83 -7.92
CA THR A 51 -18.50 -7.64 -8.46
C THR A 51 -18.65 -9.13 -8.11
N ILE A 52 -18.95 -9.47 -6.86
CA ILE A 52 -19.14 -10.87 -6.44
C ILE A 52 -20.40 -11.47 -7.08
N SER A 53 -21.46 -10.68 -7.24
CA SER A 53 -22.67 -11.11 -7.95
C SER A 53 -22.38 -11.43 -9.41
N LEU A 54 -21.61 -10.57 -10.11
CA LEU A 54 -21.13 -10.83 -11.47
C LEU A 54 -20.34 -12.16 -11.55
N ASP A 55 -19.35 -12.34 -10.69
CA ASP A 55 -18.51 -13.55 -10.69
C ASP A 55 -19.33 -14.82 -10.40
N SER A 56 -20.28 -14.73 -9.48
CA SER A 56 -21.17 -15.84 -9.12
C SER A 56 -22.14 -16.19 -10.27
N CYS A 57 -22.74 -15.20 -10.93
CA CYS A 57 -23.59 -15.43 -12.11
C CYS A 57 -22.79 -16.02 -13.26
N LYS A 58 -21.56 -15.55 -13.49
CA LYS A 58 -20.67 -16.11 -14.51
C LYS A 58 -20.31 -17.57 -14.19
N ALA A 59 -20.04 -17.90 -12.93
CA ALA A 59 -19.82 -19.28 -12.50
C ALA A 59 -21.05 -20.17 -12.77
N ILE A 60 -22.27 -19.70 -12.48
CA ILE A 60 -23.53 -20.40 -12.79
C ILE A 60 -23.68 -20.60 -14.31
N TYR A 61 -23.45 -19.55 -15.10
CA TYR A 61 -23.52 -19.57 -16.56
C TYR A 61 -22.55 -20.58 -17.19
N SER A 62 -21.33 -20.67 -16.65
CA SER A 62 -20.29 -21.61 -17.11
C SER A 62 -20.53 -23.05 -16.64
N SER A 63 -21.16 -23.25 -15.48
CA SER A 63 -21.23 -24.57 -14.82
C SER A 63 -22.54 -25.33 -15.03
N SER A 64 -23.65 -24.65 -15.31
CA SER A 64 -25.00 -25.23 -15.44
C SER A 64 -25.70 -24.79 -16.72
N GLU A 65 -26.15 -25.75 -17.54
CA GLU A 65 -26.94 -25.46 -18.75
C GLU A 65 -28.32 -24.86 -18.41
N ILE A 66 -28.92 -25.31 -17.30
CA ILE A 66 -30.19 -24.78 -16.80
C ILE A 66 -29.99 -23.33 -16.35
N GLY A 67 -28.94 -23.07 -15.56
CA GLY A 67 -28.58 -21.71 -15.11
C GLY A 67 -28.28 -20.78 -16.28
N ARG A 68 -27.55 -21.26 -17.30
CA ARG A 68 -27.28 -20.54 -18.55
C ARG A 68 -28.56 -20.08 -19.25
N LYS A 69 -29.49 -21.00 -19.52
CA LYS A 69 -30.76 -20.67 -20.18
C LYS A 69 -31.63 -19.73 -19.35
N GLN A 70 -31.65 -19.90 -18.03
CA GLN A 70 -32.36 -18.98 -17.13
C GLN A 70 -31.80 -17.55 -17.23
N LEU A 71 -30.47 -17.40 -17.17
CA LEU A 71 -29.80 -16.11 -17.30
C LEU A 71 -30.00 -15.47 -18.68
N GLU A 72 -30.03 -16.26 -19.76
CA GLU A 72 -30.35 -15.81 -21.12
C GLU A 72 -31.78 -15.29 -21.26
N ASN A 73 -32.74 -16.00 -20.68
CA ASN A 73 -34.13 -15.56 -20.69
C ASN A 73 -34.32 -14.32 -19.82
N LEU A 74 -33.63 -14.23 -18.69
CA LEU A 74 -33.69 -13.07 -17.79
C LEU A 74 -33.07 -11.82 -18.44
N SER A 75 -31.94 -11.96 -19.12
CA SER A 75 -31.32 -10.89 -19.92
C SER A 75 -32.26 -10.39 -21.02
N LYS A 76 -32.95 -11.30 -21.73
CA LYS A 76 -33.94 -10.93 -22.74
C LYS A 76 -35.16 -10.21 -22.15
N LYS A 77 -35.63 -10.63 -20.97
CA LYS A 77 -36.76 -9.99 -20.27
C LYS A 77 -36.52 -8.50 -20.04
N TYR A 78 -35.32 -8.14 -19.57
CA TYR A 78 -34.94 -6.76 -19.27
C TYR A 78 -34.27 -6.04 -20.46
N ASN A 79 -34.03 -6.73 -21.57
CA ASN A 79 -33.28 -6.22 -22.73
C ASN A 79 -31.91 -5.60 -22.34
N MET A 80 -31.20 -6.28 -21.44
CA MET A 80 -29.90 -5.85 -20.92
C MET A 80 -28.81 -6.86 -21.28
N PRO A 81 -27.56 -6.42 -21.51
CA PRO A 81 -26.43 -7.35 -21.59
C PRO A 81 -26.31 -8.18 -20.30
N PHE A 82 -25.84 -9.41 -20.44
CA PHE A 82 -25.70 -10.37 -19.35
C PHE A 82 -24.95 -9.81 -18.14
N GLU A 83 -23.73 -9.32 -18.38
CA GLU A 83 -22.82 -8.90 -17.32
C GLU A 83 -23.30 -7.60 -16.64
N ASP A 84 -23.91 -6.70 -17.41
CA ASP A 84 -24.58 -5.50 -16.92
C ASP A 84 -25.73 -5.85 -15.96
N LEU A 85 -26.58 -6.80 -16.34
CA LEU A 85 -27.68 -7.30 -15.50
C LEU A 85 -27.15 -7.85 -14.17
N TRP A 86 -26.09 -8.67 -14.24
CA TRP A 86 -25.54 -9.35 -13.06
C TRP A 86 -24.86 -8.36 -12.11
N PHE A 87 -24.05 -7.44 -12.64
CA PHE A 87 -23.32 -6.47 -11.82
C PHE A 87 -24.24 -5.40 -11.23
N TYR A 88 -25.07 -4.74 -12.06
CA TYR A 88 -25.94 -3.66 -11.56
C TYR A 88 -27.06 -4.18 -10.67
N GLY A 89 -27.48 -5.45 -10.83
CA GLY A 89 -28.39 -6.12 -9.90
C GLY A 89 -27.86 -6.12 -8.46
N GLY A 90 -26.62 -6.56 -8.26
CA GLY A 90 -25.98 -6.55 -6.94
C GLY A 90 -25.68 -5.14 -6.42
N PHE A 91 -25.19 -4.24 -7.29
CA PHE A 91 -24.88 -2.86 -6.93
C PHE A 91 -26.11 -2.10 -6.41
N LEU A 92 -27.23 -2.13 -7.15
CA LEU A 92 -28.47 -1.44 -6.77
C LEU A 92 -29.12 -2.09 -5.55
N HIS A 93 -29.07 -3.41 -5.42
CA HIS A 93 -29.56 -4.13 -4.24
C HIS A 93 -28.91 -3.60 -2.96
N ASP A 94 -27.58 -3.52 -2.95
CA ASP A 94 -26.84 -3.12 -1.76
C ASP A 94 -27.04 -1.64 -1.43
N TRP A 95 -27.11 -0.78 -2.46
CA TRP A 95 -27.35 0.65 -2.25
C TRP A 95 -28.73 0.91 -1.65
N ASN A 96 -29.76 0.18 -2.08
CA ASN A 96 -31.10 0.23 -1.49
C ASN A 96 -31.09 -0.18 -0.01
N LYS A 97 -30.30 -1.21 0.36
CA LYS A 97 -30.18 -1.71 1.74
C LYS A 97 -29.40 -0.76 2.65
N LEU A 98 -28.28 -0.19 2.16
CA LEU A 98 -27.43 0.72 2.95
C LEU A 98 -28.10 2.07 3.22
N SER A 99 -28.96 2.54 2.31
CA SER A 99 -29.78 3.75 2.50
C SER A 99 -30.78 3.64 3.67
N GLY A 100 -30.86 2.47 4.34
CA GLY A 100 -31.72 2.21 5.49
C GLY A 100 -31.40 2.96 6.78
N LYS A 101 -30.20 3.57 6.89
CA LYS A 101 -29.75 4.28 8.10
C LYS A 101 -30.21 5.74 8.09
N GLU A 102 -31.10 6.09 8.99
CA GLU A 102 -31.51 7.47 9.37
C GLU A 102 -32.23 8.36 8.33
N GLU A 103 -32.22 8.04 7.03
CA GLU A 103 -33.01 8.79 6.03
C GLU A 103 -34.47 8.29 5.89
N SER A 104 -35.41 9.20 5.59
CA SER A 104 -36.82 8.86 5.32
C SER A 104 -36.95 7.93 4.11
N LEU A 105 -37.96 7.04 4.13
CA LEU A 105 -38.24 6.11 3.03
C LEU A 105 -38.37 6.80 1.66
N GLU A 106 -38.94 8.01 1.63
CA GLU A 106 -39.08 8.82 0.40
C GLU A 106 -37.74 9.26 -0.19
N ASN A 107 -36.75 9.62 0.64
CA ASN A 107 -35.41 10.01 0.18
C ASN A 107 -34.63 8.82 -0.42
N LYS A 108 -34.86 7.60 0.10
CA LYS A 108 -34.20 6.36 -0.37
C LYS A 108 -34.56 6.01 -1.81
N GLU A 109 -35.85 6.10 -2.14
CA GLU A 109 -36.34 5.78 -3.47
C GLU A 109 -35.89 6.84 -4.49
N GLU A 110 -35.84 8.11 -4.09
CA GLU A 110 -35.38 9.20 -4.95
C GLU A 110 -33.87 9.09 -5.29
N LEU A 111 -33.04 8.75 -4.30
CA LEU A 111 -31.61 8.50 -4.52
C LEU A 111 -31.41 7.35 -5.51
N THR A 112 -32.07 6.22 -5.28
CA THR A 112 -31.97 5.03 -6.12
C THR A 112 -32.46 5.30 -7.56
N LYS A 113 -33.51 6.11 -7.72
CA LYS A 113 -33.98 6.60 -9.03
C LYS A 113 -32.91 7.44 -9.76
N LYS A 114 -32.22 8.34 -9.06
CA LYS A 114 -31.14 9.14 -9.69
C LYS A 114 -30.00 8.29 -10.22
N ILE A 115 -29.63 7.20 -9.53
CA ILE A 115 -28.62 6.27 -10.08
C ILE A 115 -29.17 5.55 -11.29
N ILE A 116 -30.36 4.94 -11.22
CA ILE A 116 -30.83 4.10 -12.32
C ILE A 116 -31.02 4.90 -13.61
N ASP A 117 -31.47 6.16 -13.49
CA ASP A 117 -31.60 7.10 -14.61
C ASP A 117 -30.22 7.39 -15.25
N LYS A 118 -29.18 7.58 -14.44
CA LYS A 118 -27.79 7.77 -14.93
C LYS A 118 -27.22 6.50 -15.56
N LEU A 119 -27.54 5.33 -15.01
CA LEU A 119 -27.16 4.03 -15.57
C LEU A 119 -27.93 3.70 -16.87
N LYS A 120 -29.02 4.45 -17.16
CA LYS A 120 -29.92 4.26 -18.32
C LYS A 120 -30.55 2.86 -18.36
N LEU A 121 -30.92 2.35 -17.18
CA LEU A 121 -31.57 1.05 -17.04
C LEU A 121 -33.10 1.21 -16.90
N PRO A 122 -33.90 0.21 -17.31
CA PRO A 122 -35.35 0.28 -17.18
C PRO A 122 -35.80 0.27 -15.71
N ASN A 123 -36.73 1.14 -15.33
CA ASN A 123 -37.28 1.19 -13.96
C ASN A 123 -37.94 -0.12 -13.50
N GLU A 124 -38.45 -0.93 -14.44
CA GLU A 124 -38.96 -2.27 -14.14
C GLU A 124 -37.89 -3.19 -13.50
N PHE A 125 -36.62 -3.00 -13.87
CA PHE A 125 -35.49 -3.70 -13.25
C PHE A 125 -35.33 -3.29 -11.78
N LEU A 126 -35.49 -1.99 -11.46
CA LEU A 126 -35.44 -1.52 -10.08
C LEU A 126 -36.54 -2.13 -9.22
N HIS A 127 -37.78 -2.20 -9.73
CA HIS A 127 -38.90 -2.81 -9.00
C HIS A 127 -38.66 -4.31 -8.73
N GLY A 128 -38.03 -5.01 -9.67
CA GLY A 128 -37.59 -6.39 -9.47
C GLY A 128 -36.50 -6.51 -8.39
N ILE A 129 -35.53 -5.60 -8.36
CA ILE A 129 -34.46 -5.61 -7.36
C ILE A 129 -34.95 -5.20 -5.98
N SER A 130 -35.80 -4.17 -5.88
CA SER A 130 -36.30 -3.66 -4.60
C SER A 130 -37.11 -4.72 -3.85
N THR A 131 -37.91 -5.51 -4.57
CA THR A 131 -38.64 -6.65 -4.01
C THR A 131 -37.72 -7.80 -3.63
N MET A 132 -36.62 -8.00 -4.37
CA MET A 132 -35.60 -9.01 -4.11
C MET A 132 -34.66 -8.65 -2.93
N ALA A 133 -34.56 -7.37 -2.58
CA ALA A 133 -33.68 -6.87 -1.53
C ALA A 133 -34.07 -7.39 -0.14
N GLU A 134 -35.35 -7.27 0.21
CA GLU A 134 -35.88 -7.64 1.53
C GLU A 134 -36.98 -8.72 1.48
N GLY A 135 -37.38 -9.18 0.28
CA GLY A 135 -38.49 -10.10 0.08
C GLY A 135 -38.14 -11.42 -0.63
N HIS A 136 -39.19 -12.18 -0.96
CA HIS A 136 -39.09 -13.41 -1.75
C HIS A 136 -38.75 -13.12 -3.22
N LEU A 137 -38.35 -14.17 -3.95
CA LEU A 137 -38.10 -14.13 -5.39
C LEU A 137 -39.29 -13.50 -6.15
N PRO A 138 -39.06 -12.57 -7.10
CA PRO A 138 -40.13 -12.05 -7.96
C PRO A 138 -40.81 -13.16 -8.76
N ASP A 139 -40.01 -14.09 -9.31
CA ASP A 139 -40.43 -15.32 -9.96
C ASP A 139 -39.23 -16.31 -9.96
N ASN A 140 -39.45 -17.55 -10.41
CA ASN A 140 -38.38 -18.57 -10.45
C ASN A 140 -37.27 -18.27 -11.48
N LEU A 141 -37.50 -17.37 -12.45
CA LEU A 141 -36.49 -16.98 -13.44
C LEU A 141 -35.38 -16.13 -12.81
N HIS A 142 -35.68 -15.41 -11.72
CA HIS A 142 -34.72 -14.57 -10.99
C HIS A 142 -33.83 -15.35 -10.03
N LEU A 143 -34.04 -16.67 -9.87
CA LEU A 143 -33.31 -17.50 -8.94
C LEU A 143 -31.77 -17.35 -9.06
N PRO A 144 -31.15 -17.33 -10.26
CA PRO A 144 -29.71 -17.12 -10.38
C PRO A 144 -29.23 -15.77 -9.81
N LEU A 145 -29.97 -14.68 -10.07
CA LEU A 145 -29.63 -13.35 -9.54
C LEU A 145 -29.76 -13.34 -8.02
N TRP A 146 -30.88 -13.84 -7.50
CA TRP A 146 -31.13 -13.89 -6.05
C TRP A 146 -30.04 -14.67 -5.31
N VAL A 147 -29.65 -15.85 -5.82
CA VAL A 147 -28.55 -16.64 -5.25
C VAL A 147 -27.24 -15.84 -5.26
N SER A 148 -26.88 -15.25 -6.40
CA SER A 148 -25.62 -14.50 -6.53
C SER A 148 -25.54 -13.27 -5.61
N ILE A 149 -26.65 -12.55 -5.47
CA ILE A 149 -26.73 -11.30 -4.71
C ILE A 149 -26.81 -11.60 -3.22
N LYS A 150 -27.58 -12.60 -2.79
CA LYS A 150 -27.64 -13.02 -1.38
C LYS A 150 -26.31 -13.62 -0.92
N LEU A 151 -25.61 -14.34 -1.80
CA LEU A 151 -24.25 -14.80 -1.52
C LEU A 151 -23.27 -13.62 -1.38
N ALA A 152 -23.33 -12.64 -2.29
CA ALA A 152 -22.49 -11.45 -2.23
C ALA A 152 -22.76 -10.59 -0.98
N ASP A 153 -24.03 -10.37 -0.63
CA ASP A 153 -24.46 -9.70 0.60
C ASP A 153 -23.92 -10.43 1.84
N MET A 154 -24.03 -11.76 1.87
CA MET A 154 -23.50 -12.58 2.96
C MET A 154 -21.98 -12.41 3.10
N LEU A 155 -21.23 -12.46 2.00
CA LEU A 155 -19.76 -12.38 2.01
C LEU A 155 -19.20 -10.99 2.38
N LEU A 156 -20.04 -9.95 2.50
CA LEU A 156 -19.59 -8.59 2.81
C LEU A 156 -20.14 -8.05 4.14
N ILE A 157 -20.82 -8.90 4.92
CA ILE A 157 -21.28 -8.55 6.27
C ILE A 157 -20.09 -8.13 7.15
N SER A 158 -20.25 -7.04 7.91
CA SER A 158 -19.21 -6.50 8.80
C SER A 158 -18.68 -7.47 9.86
N ASP A 159 -19.49 -8.46 10.24
CA ASP A 159 -19.20 -9.42 11.32
C ASP A 159 -18.39 -10.64 10.86
N ILE A 160 -18.05 -10.75 9.56
CA ILE A 160 -17.18 -11.82 9.07
C ILE A 160 -15.72 -11.42 9.29
N GLY A 161 -15.02 -12.10 10.19
CA GLY A 161 -13.59 -11.87 10.46
C GLY A 161 -12.67 -12.87 9.75
N SER A 162 -13.21 -14.05 9.41
CA SER A 162 -12.45 -15.19 8.88
C SER A 162 -13.18 -15.89 7.74
N VAL A 163 -12.42 -16.56 6.87
CA VAL A 163 -12.96 -17.52 5.88
C VAL A 163 -13.87 -18.60 6.49
N ARG A 164 -13.68 -18.96 7.77
CA ARG A 164 -14.52 -19.97 8.44
C ARG A 164 -15.87 -19.42 8.85
N ASP A 165 -15.94 -18.13 9.20
CA ASP A 165 -17.18 -17.44 9.58
C ASP A 165 -18.23 -17.50 8.48
N VAL A 166 -17.78 -17.44 7.23
CA VAL A 166 -18.61 -17.61 6.03
C VAL A 166 -19.46 -18.88 6.09
N PHE A 167 -18.90 -20.01 6.56
CA PHE A 167 -19.61 -21.28 6.61
C PHE A 167 -20.57 -21.40 7.80
N TYR A 168 -20.34 -20.63 8.88
CA TYR A 168 -21.32 -20.48 9.94
C TYR A 168 -22.53 -19.65 9.46
N PHE A 169 -22.29 -18.54 8.77
CA PHE A 169 -23.36 -17.72 8.16
C PHE A 169 -24.09 -18.45 7.02
N ALA A 170 -23.39 -19.25 6.21
CA ALA A 170 -23.99 -20.02 5.13
C ALA A 170 -25.08 -21.00 5.60
N ASN A 171 -24.99 -21.48 6.84
CA ASN A 171 -25.97 -22.38 7.45
C ASN A 171 -27.09 -21.65 8.21
N SER A 172 -27.02 -20.32 8.31
CA SER A 172 -28.07 -19.51 8.96
C SER A 172 -29.31 -19.43 8.07
N ASP A 173 -30.49 -19.33 8.69
CA ASP A 173 -31.79 -19.38 7.98
C ASP A 173 -31.91 -18.33 6.87
N SER A 174 -31.26 -17.17 7.02
CA SER A 174 -31.27 -16.08 6.05
C SER A 174 -30.52 -16.36 4.74
N TYR A 175 -29.52 -17.26 4.76
CA TYR A 175 -28.64 -17.50 3.61
C TYR A 175 -28.64 -18.95 3.12
N ARG A 176 -29.08 -19.88 3.97
CA ARG A 176 -29.12 -21.32 3.68
C ARG A 176 -29.85 -21.64 2.37
N ASN A 177 -30.99 -21.01 2.12
CA ASN A 177 -31.78 -21.23 0.90
C ASN A 177 -31.01 -20.87 -0.37
N ALA A 178 -30.18 -19.81 -0.34
CA ALA A 178 -29.34 -19.43 -1.48
C ALA A 178 -28.23 -20.45 -1.72
N ILE A 179 -27.63 -20.98 -0.65
CA ILE A 179 -26.58 -22.01 -0.73
C ILE A 179 -27.15 -23.35 -1.21
N GLU A 180 -28.37 -23.72 -0.80
CA GLU A 180 -29.06 -24.90 -1.30
C GLU A 180 -29.38 -24.78 -2.79
N ALA A 181 -29.90 -23.63 -3.24
CA ALA A 181 -30.12 -23.37 -4.66
C ALA A 181 -28.80 -23.33 -5.47
N LEU A 182 -27.70 -22.84 -4.89
CA LEU A 182 -26.38 -22.88 -5.52
C LEU A 182 -25.91 -24.32 -5.82
N LYS A 183 -26.23 -25.28 -4.95
CA LYS A 183 -25.92 -26.70 -5.16
C LYS A 183 -26.68 -27.29 -6.34
N GLU A 184 -27.91 -26.84 -6.61
CA GLU A 184 -28.69 -27.23 -7.78
C GLU A 184 -28.08 -26.70 -9.09
N TYR A 185 -27.31 -25.61 -9.03
CA TYR A 185 -26.48 -25.13 -10.14
C TYR A 185 -25.12 -25.84 -10.26
N ASN A 186 -24.94 -26.99 -9.58
CA ASN A 186 -23.71 -27.77 -9.56
C ASN A 186 -22.48 -26.99 -9.05
N LEU A 187 -22.68 -26.05 -8.13
CA LEU A 187 -21.63 -25.26 -7.49
C LEU A 187 -21.63 -25.45 -5.98
N GLU A 188 -20.44 -25.48 -5.39
CA GLU A 188 -20.20 -25.60 -3.96
C GLU A 188 -19.33 -24.45 -3.48
N LEU A 189 -19.62 -23.91 -2.29
CA LEU A 189 -18.81 -22.89 -1.66
C LEU A 189 -17.64 -23.55 -0.92
N ASN A 190 -16.42 -23.10 -1.19
CA ASN A 190 -15.19 -23.65 -0.61
C ASN A 190 -14.23 -22.53 -0.17
N TYR A 191 -13.26 -22.88 0.68
CA TYR A 191 -12.20 -21.96 1.08
C TYR A 191 -10.83 -22.62 1.20
N VAL A 192 -9.79 -21.80 1.09
CA VAL A 192 -8.42 -22.15 1.46
C VAL A 192 -7.88 -21.04 2.36
N SER A 193 -7.48 -21.41 3.57
CA SER A 193 -6.80 -20.51 4.49
C SER A 193 -5.30 -20.49 4.19
N SER A 194 -4.67 -19.32 4.30
CA SER A 194 -3.23 -19.15 4.11
C SER A 194 -2.67 -18.08 5.03
N THR A 195 -1.45 -18.28 5.53
CA THR A 195 -0.72 -17.25 6.30
C THR A 195 -0.04 -16.26 5.37
N PHE A 196 -0.16 -14.96 5.69
CA PHE A 196 0.48 -13.91 4.91
C PHE A 196 2.00 -13.98 4.99
N ARG A 197 2.67 -13.96 3.83
CA ARG A 197 4.12 -13.85 3.74
C ARG A 197 4.56 -13.17 2.45
N LEU A 198 5.78 -12.63 2.42
CA LEU A 198 6.29 -11.87 1.28
C LEU A 198 6.43 -12.76 0.04
N PHE A 199 6.96 -13.97 0.20
CA PHE A 199 7.03 -14.88 -0.95
C PHE A 199 5.63 -15.32 -1.44
N THR A 200 4.69 -15.54 -0.51
CA THR A 200 3.28 -15.84 -0.84
C THR A 200 2.65 -14.69 -1.60
N LEU A 201 2.91 -13.42 -1.23
CA LEU A 201 2.41 -12.24 -1.93
C LEU A 201 2.75 -12.28 -3.43
N ILE A 202 4.01 -12.58 -3.76
CA ILE A 202 4.46 -12.64 -5.17
C ILE A 202 3.86 -13.84 -5.90
N ALA A 203 3.80 -15.00 -5.24
CA ALA A 203 3.30 -16.23 -5.86
C ALA A 203 1.77 -16.31 -5.96
N SER A 204 1.03 -15.51 -5.18
CA SER A 204 -0.43 -15.61 -5.07
C SER A 204 -1.16 -15.42 -6.40
N LYS A 205 -0.63 -14.56 -7.29
CA LYS A 205 -1.21 -14.38 -8.63
C LYS A 205 -1.12 -15.66 -9.47
N GLU A 206 0.01 -16.35 -9.42
CA GLU A 206 0.18 -17.62 -10.12
C GLU A 206 -0.70 -18.71 -9.53
N LEU A 207 -0.89 -18.75 -8.20
CA LEU A 207 -1.83 -19.68 -7.58
C LEU A 207 -3.26 -19.48 -8.13
N LEU A 208 -3.71 -18.23 -8.30
CA LEU A 208 -5.02 -17.96 -8.90
C LEU A 208 -5.11 -18.41 -10.37
N ASN A 209 -4.05 -18.21 -11.15
CA ASN A 209 -4.02 -18.52 -12.58
C ASN A 209 -3.82 -20.01 -12.88
N ASP A 210 -3.03 -20.73 -12.07
CA ASP A 210 -2.59 -22.10 -12.35
C ASP A 210 -3.34 -23.14 -11.48
N VAL A 211 -3.79 -22.75 -10.28
CA VAL A 211 -4.53 -23.63 -9.35
C VAL A 211 -6.01 -23.29 -9.32
N PHE A 212 -6.38 -22.06 -8.95
CA PHE A 212 -7.77 -21.64 -8.74
C PHE A 212 -8.43 -21.05 -10.00
N ASN A 213 -8.13 -21.60 -11.17
CA ASN A 213 -8.63 -21.09 -12.45
C ASN A 213 -9.98 -21.70 -12.86
N GLU A 214 -10.70 -20.97 -13.72
CA GLU A 214 -11.99 -21.40 -14.29
C GLU A 214 -11.87 -22.72 -15.06
N LYS A 215 -10.72 -22.98 -15.73
CA LYS A 215 -10.48 -24.23 -16.48
C LYS A 215 -10.51 -25.47 -15.57
N SER A 216 -10.07 -25.31 -14.32
CA SER A 216 -10.07 -26.37 -13.31
C SER A 216 -11.40 -26.46 -12.54
N GLY A 217 -12.38 -25.63 -12.90
CA GLY A 217 -13.69 -25.60 -12.25
C GLY A 217 -13.74 -24.82 -10.94
N TYR A 218 -12.79 -23.91 -10.72
CA TYR A 218 -12.78 -23.01 -9.57
C TYR A 218 -13.05 -21.56 -9.96
N PHE A 219 -13.77 -20.85 -9.11
CA PHE A 219 -14.13 -19.45 -9.32
C PHE A 219 -13.84 -18.65 -8.05
N PRO A 220 -12.65 -18.01 -7.94
CA PRO A 220 -12.29 -17.22 -6.76
C PRO A 220 -13.18 -15.99 -6.66
N LEU A 221 -13.81 -15.80 -5.49
CA LEU A 221 -14.76 -14.71 -5.26
C LEU A 221 -14.13 -13.58 -4.44
N ILE A 222 -13.76 -13.86 -3.19
CA ILE A 222 -13.37 -12.88 -2.19
C ILE A 222 -12.23 -13.42 -1.31
N SER A 223 -11.36 -12.53 -0.84
CA SER A 223 -10.39 -12.84 0.21
C SER A 223 -10.69 -12.14 1.51
N TYR A 224 -10.47 -12.84 2.62
CA TYR A 224 -10.41 -12.31 3.99
C TYR A 224 -8.95 -12.31 4.46
N ALA A 225 -8.70 -11.80 5.67
CA ALA A 225 -7.34 -11.63 6.18
C ALA A 225 -6.57 -12.97 6.32
N ASP A 226 -7.29 -14.08 6.44
CA ASP A 226 -6.77 -15.41 6.71
C ASP A 226 -6.98 -16.42 5.56
N GLY A 227 -7.47 -15.99 4.39
CA GLY A 227 -7.64 -16.88 3.24
C GLY A 227 -8.55 -16.39 2.12
N ILE A 228 -8.83 -17.29 1.18
CA ILE A 228 -9.72 -17.06 0.02
C ILE A 228 -10.97 -17.92 0.10
N VAL A 229 -12.08 -17.38 -0.40
CA VAL A 229 -13.34 -18.08 -0.64
C VAL A 229 -13.59 -18.13 -2.15
N PHE A 230 -13.98 -19.30 -2.63
CA PHE A 230 -14.19 -19.58 -4.04
C PHE A 230 -15.33 -20.58 -4.23
N LEU A 231 -15.83 -20.69 -5.45
CA LEU A 231 -16.78 -21.72 -5.85
C LEU A 231 -16.04 -22.89 -6.50
N LYS A 232 -16.54 -24.10 -6.28
CA LYS A 232 -16.09 -25.34 -6.92
C LYS A 232 -17.25 -25.96 -7.69
N ARG A 233 -17.04 -26.29 -8.96
CA ARG A 233 -18.02 -27.09 -9.74
C ARG A 233 -18.04 -28.54 -9.22
N LYS A 234 -19.23 -29.11 -9.01
CA LYS A 234 -19.39 -30.51 -8.61
C LYS A 234 -18.61 -31.43 -9.57
N ASN A 235 -17.91 -32.42 -9.00
CA ASN A 235 -17.00 -33.35 -9.69
C ASN A 235 -15.67 -32.77 -10.20
N SER A 236 -15.38 -31.49 -9.96
CA SER A 236 -14.02 -30.95 -10.21
C SER A 236 -13.02 -31.60 -9.27
N GLN A 237 -11.76 -31.68 -9.72
CA GLN A 237 -10.67 -32.19 -8.90
C GLN A 237 -10.58 -31.41 -7.58
N PRO A 238 -10.11 -32.02 -6.49
CA PRO A 238 -9.79 -31.31 -5.26
C PRO A 238 -8.50 -30.49 -5.42
N VAL A 239 -8.33 -29.47 -4.56
CA VAL A 239 -7.10 -28.68 -4.53
C VAL A 239 -6.01 -29.52 -3.88
N LEU A 240 -4.91 -29.79 -4.59
CA LEU A 240 -3.80 -30.62 -4.11
C LEU A 240 -2.66 -29.74 -3.58
N LEU A 241 -2.07 -30.10 -2.44
CA LEU A 241 -0.93 -29.36 -1.89
C LEU A 241 0.33 -29.55 -2.73
N SER A 242 0.51 -30.68 -3.43
CA SER A 242 1.60 -30.90 -4.38
C SER A 242 1.70 -29.80 -5.43
N LYS A 243 0.58 -29.42 -6.05
CA LYS A 243 0.56 -28.32 -7.04
C LYS A 243 0.97 -26.98 -6.44
N ILE A 244 0.58 -26.71 -5.19
CA ILE A 244 0.97 -25.49 -4.49
C ILE A 244 2.48 -25.50 -4.21
N VAL A 245 3.02 -26.62 -3.71
CA VAL A 245 4.48 -26.78 -3.49
C VAL A 245 5.25 -26.62 -4.80
N ASP A 246 4.81 -27.23 -5.90
CA ASP A 246 5.50 -27.17 -7.18
C ASP A 246 5.58 -25.73 -7.70
N LEU A 247 4.49 -24.97 -7.58
CA LEU A 247 4.46 -23.55 -7.96
C LEU A 247 5.34 -22.69 -7.06
N LEU A 248 5.22 -22.85 -5.74
CA LEU A 248 6.01 -22.07 -4.78
C LEU A 248 7.50 -22.40 -4.87
N SER A 249 7.85 -23.68 -5.07
CA SER A 249 9.23 -24.12 -5.26
C SER A 249 9.80 -23.52 -6.54
N ARG A 250 9.06 -23.56 -7.65
CA ARG A 250 9.46 -22.89 -8.89
C ARG A 250 9.73 -21.40 -8.66
N GLN A 251 8.92 -20.70 -7.87
CA GLN A 251 9.16 -19.27 -7.57
C GLN A 251 10.38 -19.02 -6.69
N VAL A 252 10.56 -19.78 -5.62
CA VAL A 252 11.68 -19.62 -4.67
C VAL A 252 13.01 -19.98 -5.32
N PHE A 253 13.00 -20.98 -6.20
CA PHE A 253 14.20 -21.59 -6.76
C PHE A 253 14.51 -21.14 -8.20
N SER A 254 13.57 -20.56 -8.94
CA SER A 254 13.90 -19.94 -10.24
C SER A 254 14.62 -18.61 -10.02
N SER A 255 15.94 -18.64 -10.22
CA SER A 255 16.75 -17.43 -10.21
C SER A 255 16.57 -16.68 -11.53
N SER A 256 16.42 -15.36 -11.48
CA SER A 256 16.41 -14.51 -12.69
C SER A 256 17.70 -14.75 -13.49
N SER A 257 17.61 -14.69 -14.82
CA SER A 257 18.78 -14.78 -15.70
C SER A 257 19.82 -13.72 -15.35
N GLU A 258 19.40 -12.52 -14.95
CA GLU A 258 20.29 -11.45 -14.50
C GLU A 258 20.98 -11.79 -13.17
N VAL A 259 20.29 -12.42 -12.22
CA VAL A 259 20.89 -12.83 -10.95
C VAL A 259 21.93 -13.93 -11.17
N ILE A 260 21.65 -14.89 -12.06
CA ILE A 260 22.61 -15.91 -12.46
C ILE A 260 23.86 -15.25 -13.06
N GLU A 261 23.67 -14.26 -13.93
CA GLU A 261 24.75 -13.50 -14.57
C GLU A 261 25.59 -12.68 -13.56
N GLU A 262 24.96 -12.05 -12.56
CA GLU A 262 25.67 -11.39 -11.46
C GLU A 262 26.56 -12.37 -10.68
N LYS A 263 26.04 -13.58 -10.36
CA LYS A 263 26.83 -14.60 -9.64
C LYS A 263 27.99 -15.14 -10.50
N ILE A 264 27.80 -15.26 -11.80
CA ILE A 264 28.87 -15.60 -12.75
C ILE A 264 29.95 -14.51 -12.71
N SER A 265 29.56 -13.24 -12.82
CA SER A 265 30.48 -12.09 -12.76
C SER A 265 31.24 -12.01 -11.43
N ASP A 266 30.61 -12.31 -10.29
CA ASP A 266 31.28 -12.37 -8.98
C ASP A 266 32.42 -13.40 -8.96
N ILE A 267 32.22 -14.58 -9.58
CA ILE A 267 33.25 -15.61 -9.71
C ILE A 267 34.34 -15.16 -10.69
N GLU A 268 33.96 -14.60 -11.83
CA GLU A 268 34.90 -14.09 -12.82
C GLU A 268 35.83 -13.01 -12.25
N LYS A 269 35.29 -12.10 -11.43
CA LYS A 269 36.07 -11.05 -10.75
C LYS A 269 37.17 -11.64 -9.85
N CYS A 270 36.91 -12.80 -9.25
CA CYS A 270 37.90 -13.52 -8.46
C CYS A 270 38.98 -14.16 -9.35
N ILE A 271 38.58 -14.96 -10.35
CA ILE A 271 39.52 -15.73 -11.16
C ILE A 271 40.32 -14.88 -12.15
N LYS A 272 39.82 -13.71 -12.57
CA LYS A 272 40.53 -12.76 -13.44
C LYS A 272 41.50 -11.83 -12.69
N ASN A 273 41.42 -11.76 -11.35
CA ASN A 273 42.32 -10.88 -10.56
C ASN A 273 43.80 -11.23 -10.75
N LYS A 274 44.12 -12.52 -10.91
CA LYS A 274 45.47 -13.04 -11.15
C LYS A 274 45.56 -13.78 -12.48
N GLU A 275 44.88 -13.26 -13.50
CA GLU A 275 44.79 -13.85 -14.84
C GLU A 275 46.16 -14.18 -15.44
N GLU A 276 47.14 -13.29 -15.30
CA GLU A 276 48.51 -13.51 -15.80
C GLU A 276 49.16 -14.78 -15.22
N LEU A 277 49.00 -15.02 -13.92
CA LEU A 277 49.53 -16.22 -13.27
C LEU A 277 48.83 -17.49 -13.78
N PHE A 278 47.52 -17.43 -14.02
CA PHE A 278 46.77 -18.57 -14.54
C PHE A 278 47.07 -18.85 -16.01
N ARG A 279 47.34 -17.82 -16.82
CA ARG A 279 47.83 -17.98 -18.19
C ARG A 279 49.25 -18.53 -18.24
N GLN A 280 50.12 -18.11 -17.33
CA GLN A 280 51.49 -18.64 -17.22
C GLN A 280 51.50 -20.14 -16.90
N MET A 281 50.52 -20.65 -16.14
CA MET A 281 50.36 -22.08 -15.86
C MET A 281 50.10 -22.92 -17.12
N ASN A 282 49.60 -22.34 -18.21
CA ASN A 282 49.44 -23.07 -19.48
C ASN A 282 50.78 -23.39 -20.15
N ILE A 283 51.86 -22.68 -19.79
CA ILE A 283 53.21 -22.86 -20.36
C ILE A 283 54.07 -23.68 -19.41
N ASP A 284 54.19 -23.24 -18.15
CA ASP A 284 54.96 -23.94 -17.12
C ASP A 284 54.33 -23.79 -15.74
N VAL A 285 53.58 -24.81 -15.34
CA VAL A 285 52.95 -24.92 -14.02
C VAL A 285 53.96 -24.80 -12.89
N LYS A 286 55.17 -25.37 -13.05
CA LYS A 286 56.19 -25.41 -11.99
C LYS A 286 56.72 -23.99 -11.72
N SER A 287 57.01 -23.21 -12.75
CA SER A 287 57.42 -21.81 -12.58
C SER A 287 56.35 -20.94 -11.91
N ALA A 288 55.07 -21.21 -12.16
CA ALA A 288 53.97 -20.42 -11.63
C ALA A 288 53.69 -20.71 -10.14
N ILE A 289 53.74 -21.99 -9.73
CA ILE A 289 53.36 -22.40 -8.36
C ILE A 289 54.50 -22.33 -7.35
N TYR A 290 55.76 -22.27 -7.77
CA TYR A 290 56.90 -22.09 -6.88
C TYR A 290 57.27 -20.60 -6.77
N ASP A 291 57.72 -20.18 -5.59
CA ASP A 291 58.33 -18.87 -5.38
C ASP A 291 59.83 -18.90 -5.72
N GLU A 292 60.47 -17.72 -5.70
CA GLU A 292 61.90 -17.56 -5.99
C GLU A 292 62.80 -18.30 -4.98
N GLU A 293 62.26 -18.68 -3.82
CA GLU A 293 62.94 -19.47 -2.78
C GLU A 293 62.74 -20.99 -2.94
N GLY A 294 62.01 -21.42 -3.98
CA GLY A 294 61.76 -22.84 -4.27
C GLY A 294 60.69 -23.49 -3.38
N LYS A 295 59.88 -22.71 -2.65
CA LYS A 295 58.71 -23.20 -1.90
C LYS A 295 57.42 -23.05 -2.73
N VAL A 296 56.44 -23.91 -2.45
CA VAL A 296 55.15 -23.85 -3.13
C VAL A 296 54.34 -22.68 -2.57
N LYS A 297 53.91 -21.77 -3.44
CA LYS A 297 53.05 -20.63 -3.11
C LYS A 297 51.71 -21.11 -2.53
N GLN A 298 51.21 -20.36 -1.56
CA GLN A 298 49.89 -20.62 -0.97
C GLN A 298 48.75 -20.18 -1.90
N VAL A 299 47.57 -20.78 -1.73
CA VAL A 299 46.37 -20.51 -2.56
C VAL A 299 45.93 -19.04 -2.48
N ASN A 300 46.13 -18.37 -1.35
CA ASN A 300 45.81 -16.94 -1.13
C ASN A 300 46.60 -15.99 -2.05
N VAL A 301 47.76 -16.40 -2.56
CA VAL A 301 48.55 -15.63 -3.55
C VAL A 301 47.80 -15.54 -4.88
N PHE A 302 47.12 -16.62 -5.26
CA PHE A 302 46.31 -16.72 -6.47
C PHE A 302 44.89 -16.20 -6.26
N PHE A 303 44.33 -16.40 -5.06
CA PHE A 303 42.97 -15.99 -4.69
C PHE A 303 42.96 -15.21 -3.37
N PRO A 304 43.14 -13.88 -3.43
CA PRO A 304 43.11 -13.02 -2.25
C PRO A 304 41.78 -13.17 -1.49
N THR A 305 41.84 -13.49 -0.20
CA THR A 305 40.65 -13.78 0.63
C THR A 305 39.66 -12.62 0.70
N ALA A 306 40.13 -11.38 0.53
CA ALA A 306 39.29 -10.18 0.51
C ALA A 306 38.38 -10.10 -0.74
N VAL A 307 38.79 -10.70 -1.86
CA VAL A 307 38.10 -10.62 -3.16
C VAL A 307 37.41 -11.94 -3.52
N CYS A 308 38.04 -13.07 -3.17
CA CYS A 308 37.61 -14.41 -3.57
C CYS A 308 36.84 -15.13 -2.47
N LYS A 309 35.52 -15.21 -2.66
CA LYS A 309 34.61 -16.03 -1.83
C LYS A 309 34.59 -17.49 -2.33
N PRO A 310 34.31 -18.46 -1.45
CA PRO A 310 34.03 -19.84 -1.87
C PRO A 310 32.80 -19.93 -2.80
N PHE A 311 32.80 -20.89 -3.73
CA PHE A 311 31.72 -21.11 -4.70
C PHE A 311 30.35 -21.26 -4.02
N GLU A 312 30.20 -22.17 -3.06
CA GLU A 312 28.94 -22.36 -2.34
C GLU A 312 28.50 -21.14 -1.52
N ASP A 313 29.42 -20.22 -1.19
CA ASP A 313 29.06 -18.94 -0.56
C ASP A 313 28.55 -17.91 -1.58
N VAL A 314 28.95 -18.01 -2.86
CA VAL A 314 28.48 -17.13 -3.95
C VAL A 314 27.11 -17.58 -4.45
N VAL A 315 26.97 -18.89 -4.75
CA VAL A 315 25.76 -19.47 -5.33
C VAL A 315 24.82 -20.09 -4.29
N GLY A 316 25.13 -19.99 -3.00
CA GLY A 316 24.38 -20.64 -1.92
C GLY A 316 22.90 -20.28 -1.87
N ASN A 317 22.54 -19.10 -2.38
CA ASN A 317 21.17 -18.59 -2.48
C ASN A 317 20.39 -19.08 -3.70
N LEU A 318 21.03 -19.80 -4.63
CA LEU A 318 20.40 -20.37 -5.82
C LEU A 318 19.95 -21.81 -5.56
N ASP A 319 19.05 -22.30 -6.39
CA ASP A 319 18.64 -23.72 -6.37
C ASP A 319 19.71 -24.62 -7.00
N ASN A 320 19.60 -25.92 -6.80
CA ASN A 320 20.57 -26.90 -7.31
C ASN A 320 20.75 -26.82 -8.83
N LYS A 321 19.69 -26.57 -9.60
CA LYS A 321 19.76 -26.41 -11.06
C LYS A 321 20.49 -25.13 -11.44
N SER A 322 20.17 -24.00 -10.80
CA SER A 322 20.85 -22.73 -11.07
C SER A 322 22.31 -22.74 -10.60
N LYS A 323 22.65 -23.40 -9.48
CA LYS A 323 24.03 -23.62 -9.03
C LYS A 323 24.84 -24.37 -10.11
N LEU A 324 24.27 -25.44 -10.66
CA LEU A 324 24.88 -26.19 -11.74
C LEU A 324 25.01 -25.35 -13.01
N GLN A 325 24.00 -24.54 -13.34
CA GLN A 325 24.04 -23.62 -14.48
C GLN A 325 25.17 -22.59 -14.33
N VAL A 326 25.30 -21.94 -13.17
CA VAL A 326 26.42 -21.01 -12.91
C VAL A 326 27.76 -21.70 -13.06
N ALA A 327 27.92 -22.91 -12.49
CA ALA A 327 29.18 -23.64 -12.59
C ALA A 327 29.53 -23.99 -14.05
N ARG A 328 28.57 -24.51 -14.82
CA ARG A 328 28.74 -24.81 -16.25
C ARG A 328 29.10 -23.57 -17.04
N GLU A 329 28.34 -22.49 -16.88
CA GLU A 329 28.54 -21.25 -17.63
C GLU A 329 29.90 -20.60 -17.31
N VAL A 330 30.30 -20.54 -16.03
CA VAL A 330 31.63 -20.05 -15.63
C VAL A 330 32.74 -20.90 -16.25
N ILE A 331 32.60 -22.22 -16.23
CA ILE A 331 33.57 -23.14 -16.82
C ILE A 331 33.62 -22.95 -18.34
N GLU A 332 32.49 -22.96 -19.03
CA GLU A 332 32.42 -22.84 -20.49
C GLU A 332 32.99 -21.51 -21.01
N ARG A 333 32.67 -20.39 -20.34
CA ARG A 333 33.18 -19.07 -20.71
C ARG A 333 34.69 -18.93 -20.52
N ASN A 334 35.25 -19.54 -19.49
CA ASN A 334 36.63 -19.28 -19.06
C ASN A 334 37.60 -20.46 -19.30
N ARG A 335 37.13 -21.67 -19.67
CA ARG A 335 37.96 -22.88 -19.84
C ARG A 335 39.00 -22.79 -20.95
N LYS A 336 38.82 -21.89 -21.92
CA LYS A 336 39.78 -21.67 -23.01
C LYS A 336 40.92 -20.75 -22.61
N ASP A 337 40.69 -19.90 -21.61
CA ASP A 337 41.61 -18.82 -21.27
C ASP A 337 42.41 -19.14 -19.99
N ILE A 338 41.70 -19.46 -18.91
CA ILE A 338 42.29 -19.70 -17.57
C ILE A 338 41.82 -21.04 -16.95
N PRO A 339 42.02 -22.19 -17.62
CA PRO A 339 41.54 -23.49 -17.14
C PRO A 339 42.13 -23.89 -15.77
N PHE A 340 43.40 -23.53 -15.49
CA PHE A 340 44.01 -23.76 -14.19
C PHE A 340 43.39 -22.89 -13.09
N GLY A 341 43.01 -21.65 -13.39
CA GLY A 341 42.30 -20.79 -12.44
C GLY A 341 40.97 -21.39 -12.00
N LEU A 342 40.18 -21.89 -12.96
CA LEU A 342 38.93 -22.61 -12.68
C LEU A 342 39.15 -23.84 -11.80
N LEU A 343 40.13 -24.67 -12.15
CA LEU A 343 40.44 -25.89 -11.40
C LEU A 343 40.87 -25.56 -9.96
N ILE A 344 41.78 -24.60 -9.75
CA ILE A 344 42.24 -24.25 -8.41
C ILE A 344 41.10 -23.65 -7.59
N TYR A 345 40.23 -22.84 -8.21
CA TYR A 345 39.06 -22.27 -7.57
C TYR A 345 38.09 -23.34 -7.07
N PHE A 346 37.62 -24.25 -7.95
CA PHE A 346 36.69 -25.30 -7.54
C PHE A 346 37.31 -26.36 -6.61
N VAL A 347 38.63 -26.58 -6.65
CA VAL A 347 39.29 -27.54 -5.73
C VAL A 347 39.52 -26.94 -4.34
N ASN A 348 39.88 -25.66 -4.24
CA ASN A 348 40.37 -25.06 -2.99
C ASN A 348 39.44 -23.99 -2.39
N LYS A 349 38.48 -23.49 -3.18
CA LYS A 349 37.50 -22.47 -2.78
C LYS A 349 36.08 -22.97 -3.09
N PHE A 350 35.80 -24.23 -2.80
CA PHE A 350 34.48 -24.80 -3.07
C PHE A 350 33.43 -24.43 -2.00
N SER A 351 33.68 -24.81 -0.75
CA SER A 351 32.75 -24.66 0.37
C SER A 351 33.52 -24.56 1.66
N LYS A 352 33.00 -23.83 2.65
CA LYS A 352 33.57 -23.82 4.01
C LYS A 352 33.17 -25.03 4.85
N ASN A 353 32.07 -25.71 4.49
CA ASN A 353 31.58 -26.89 5.21
C ASN A 353 32.24 -28.17 4.67
N GLU A 354 32.53 -28.20 3.37
CA GLU A 354 33.17 -29.34 2.70
C GLU A 354 34.26 -28.88 1.74
N GLU A 355 35.32 -28.25 2.29
CA GLU A 355 36.47 -27.75 1.52
C GLU A 355 37.09 -28.82 0.61
N ASP A 356 36.99 -30.09 0.99
CA ASP A 356 37.66 -31.21 0.32
C ASP A 356 36.78 -31.99 -0.67
N TYR A 357 35.50 -31.62 -0.89
CA TYR A 357 34.57 -32.42 -1.70
C TYR A 357 35.09 -32.66 -3.13
N ILE A 358 35.39 -31.59 -3.85
CA ILE A 358 35.90 -31.66 -5.22
C ILE A 358 37.28 -32.30 -5.26
N ARG A 359 38.15 -31.97 -4.31
CA ARG A 359 39.51 -32.54 -4.21
C ARG A 359 39.47 -34.06 -4.07
N LYS A 360 38.62 -34.57 -3.16
CA LYS A 360 38.42 -36.01 -2.95
C LYS A 360 37.77 -36.67 -4.15
N GLY A 361 36.77 -36.03 -4.77
CA GLY A 361 36.09 -36.53 -5.97
C GLY A 361 37.01 -36.68 -7.19
N LEU A 362 38.04 -35.82 -7.30
CA LEU A 362 39.08 -35.91 -8.32
C LEU A 362 40.22 -36.88 -7.96
N GLY A 363 40.22 -37.48 -6.77
CA GLY A 363 41.27 -38.39 -6.29
C GLY A 363 42.57 -37.68 -5.88
N ILE A 364 42.54 -36.37 -5.66
CA ILE A 364 43.72 -35.57 -5.30
C ILE A 364 43.99 -35.74 -3.79
N LYS A 365 45.15 -36.33 -3.46
CA LYS A 365 45.56 -36.57 -2.06
C LYS A 365 46.32 -35.40 -1.43
N GLU A 366 47.03 -34.62 -2.23
CA GLU A 366 47.84 -33.48 -1.74
C GLU A 366 46.98 -32.23 -1.53
N LYS A 367 47.17 -31.54 -0.39
CA LYS A 367 46.51 -30.25 -0.12
C LYS A 367 47.24 -29.07 -0.78
N SER A 368 48.53 -29.20 -1.06
CA SER A 368 49.34 -28.17 -1.72
C SER A 368 49.10 -28.15 -3.23
N LEU A 369 49.30 -27.00 -3.87
CA LEU A 369 49.19 -26.82 -5.33
C LEU A 369 50.10 -27.73 -6.17
N LYS A 370 51.01 -28.48 -5.54
CA LYS A 370 51.88 -29.48 -6.17
C LYS A 370 51.11 -30.57 -6.94
N TYR A 371 49.84 -30.84 -6.59
CA TYR A 371 49.00 -31.76 -7.37
C TYR A 371 48.81 -31.34 -8.84
N LEU A 372 48.93 -30.04 -9.14
CA LEU A 372 48.79 -29.51 -10.51
C LEU A 372 49.87 -30.05 -11.46
N LEU A 373 51.04 -30.43 -10.94
CA LEU A 373 52.12 -31.04 -11.74
C LEU A 373 51.76 -32.43 -12.25
N ASN A 374 50.81 -33.10 -11.60
CA ASN A 374 50.41 -34.47 -11.91
C ASN A 374 49.11 -34.53 -12.74
N ILE A 375 48.54 -33.38 -13.10
CA ILE A 375 47.32 -33.30 -13.93
C ILE A 375 47.75 -33.30 -15.40
N GLY A 376 47.56 -34.45 -16.07
CA GLY A 376 47.89 -34.58 -17.48
C GLY A 376 46.94 -33.82 -18.42
N ASP A 377 45.67 -33.64 -18.03
CA ASP A 377 44.66 -32.94 -18.83
C ASP A 377 43.69 -32.17 -17.92
N VAL A 378 43.83 -30.84 -17.90
CA VAL A 378 42.98 -29.94 -17.09
C VAL A 378 41.54 -29.92 -17.61
N GLN A 379 41.33 -30.10 -18.91
CA GLN A 379 39.98 -30.08 -19.48
C GLN A 379 39.19 -31.30 -18.99
N LYS A 380 39.80 -32.49 -18.97
CA LYS A 380 39.19 -33.68 -18.35
C LYS A 380 38.93 -33.51 -16.86
N ALA A 381 39.78 -32.79 -16.15
CA ALA A 381 39.55 -32.49 -14.74
C ALA A 381 38.34 -31.55 -14.55
N LEU A 382 38.17 -30.55 -15.41
CA LEU A 382 37.01 -29.66 -15.42
C LEU A 382 35.72 -30.40 -15.80
N ASP A 383 35.76 -31.28 -16.80
CA ASP A 383 34.61 -32.11 -17.17
C ASP A 383 34.21 -33.03 -16.00
N LYS A 384 35.19 -33.60 -15.28
CA LYS A 384 34.94 -34.40 -14.08
C LYS A 384 34.43 -33.59 -12.90
N ILE A 385 34.81 -32.31 -12.78
CA ILE A 385 34.18 -31.39 -11.82
C ILE A 385 32.71 -31.23 -12.16
N LEU A 386 32.36 -31.01 -13.43
CA LEU A 386 30.96 -30.91 -13.84
C LEU A 386 30.18 -32.19 -13.52
N GLU A 387 30.72 -33.37 -13.78
CA GLU A 387 30.09 -34.65 -13.38
C GLU A 387 29.89 -34.77 -11.86
N LEU A 388 30.86 -34.31 -11.06
CA LEU A 388 30.77 -34.32 -9.60
C LEU A 388 29.70 -33.33 -9.11
N LEU A 389 29.63 -32.13 -9.70
CA LEU A 389 28.62 -31.13 -9.39
C LEU A 389 27.23 -31.59 -9.84
N GLU A 390 27.13 -32.24 -11.00
CA GLU A 390 25.90 -32.89 -11.46
C GLU A 390 25.44 -33.92 -10.45
N LYS A 391 26.32 -34.81 -9.96
CA LYS A 391 25.95 -35.78 -8.92
C LYS A 391 25.57 -35.11 -7.60
N ARG A 392 26.30 -34.07 -7.17
CA ARG A 392 26.02 -33.32 -5.94
C ARG A 392 24.65 -32.63 -5.99
N TYR A 393 24.29 -32.11 -7.17
CA TYR A 393 23.08 -31.32 -7.40
C TYR A 393 21.98 -32.10 -8.15
N ALA A 394 22.17 -33.41 -8.39
CA ALA A 394 21.24 -34.28 -9.15
C ALA A 394 19.91 -34.49 -8.43
N GLU A 395 19.92 -34.50 -7.11
CA GLU A 395 18.68 -34.57 -6.35
C GLU A 395 17.99 -33.22 -6.34
N GLN A 396 16.89 -33.13 -7.09
CA GLN A 396 15.78 -32.23 -6.74
C GLN A 396 15.06 -32.82 -5.53
N SER A 397 15.74 -32.88 -4.40
CA SER A 397 15.06 -33.15 -3.14
C SER A 397 14.08 -32.00 -2.93
N SER A 398 12.78 -32.29 -2.97
CA SER A 398 11.75 -31.30 -2.62
C SER A 398 12.15 -30.70 -1.28
N ASP A 399 12.39 -29.40 -1.25
CA ASP A 399 12.88 -28.75 -0.05
C ASP A 399 11.92 -29.04 1.12
N LYS A 400 12.36 -29.86 2.07
CA LYS A 400 11.53 -30.31 3.20
C LYS A 400 11.10 -29.15 4.09
N THR A 401 11.85 -28.04 4.10
CA THR A 401 11.46 -26.81 4.79
C THR A 401 10.29 -26.13 4.06
N LEU A 402 10.29 -26.12 2.73
CA LEU A 402 9.16 -25.62 1.94
C LEU A 402 7.93 -26.55 2.05
N LEU A 403 8.12 -27.88 2.02
CA LEU A 403 7.05 -28.85 2.28
C LEU A 403 6.40 -28.62 3.64
N TYR A 404 7.22 -28.43 4.67
CA TYR A 404 6.75 -28.10 6.02
C TYR A 404 5.92 -26.81 5.98
N TYR A 405 6.45 -25.75 5.37
CA TYR A 405 5.72 -24.48 5.27
C TYR A 405 4.34 -24.67 4.63
N VAL A 406 4.24 -25.37 3.49
CA VAL A 406 2.97 -25.52 2.79
C VAL A 406 1.96 -26.33 3.61
N LYS A 407 2.38 -27.45 4.23
CA LYS A 407 1.51 -28.27 5.08
C LYS A 407 0.93 -27.49 6.27
N PHE A 408 1.71 -26.59 6.86
CA PHE A 408 1.29 -25.84 8.06
C PHE A 408 0.66 -24.48 7.75
N SER A 409 0.89 -23.93 6.55
CA SER A 409 0.39 -22.61 6.17
C SER A 409 -0.91 -22.68 5.38
N PHE A 410 -1.18 -23.77 4.66
CA PHE A 410 -2.40 -23.94 3.87
C PHE A 410 -3.34 -24.95 4.52
N SER A 411 -4.59 -24.55 4.72
CA SER A 411 -5.64 -25.42 5.28
C SER A 411 -7.01 -25.15 4.65
N GLY A 412 -8.03 -25.89 5.07
CA GLY A 412 -9.39 -25.79 4.52
C GLY A 412 -9.69 -26.93 3.55
N ASN A 413 -10.25 -26.61 2.38
CA ASN A 413 -10.63 -27.61 1.37
C ASN A 413 -9.46 -28.03 0.47
N VAL A 414 -8.33 -28.40 1.08
CA VAL A 414 -7.12 -28.91 0.41
C VAL A 414 -6.90 -30.39 0.75
N ILE A 415 -6.35 -31.16 -0.18
CA ILE A 415 -5.87 -32.52 0.07
C ILE A 415 -4.36 -32.48 0.24
N ASP A 416 -3.92 -32.97 1.40
CA ASP A 416 -2.51 -33.19 1.67
C ASP A 416 -2.04 -34.50 1.04
N ASP A 417 -1.52 -34.40 -0.18
CA ASP A 417 -0.88 -35.48 -0.94
C ASP A 417 0.65 -35.48 -0.82
N LEU A 418 1.20 -34.64 0.05
CA LEU A 418 2.64 -34.50 0.23
C LEU A 418 3.20 -35.58 1.17
N PRO A 419 4.45 -36.04 0.96
CA PRO A 419 5.12 -37.00 1.84
C PRO A 419 5.12 -36.57 3.31
N LYS A 420 5.06 -37.53 4.24
CA LYS A 420 5.23 -37.26 5.67
C LYS A 420 6.69 -36.84 5.93
N ILE A 421 6.86 -35.79 6.73
CA ILE A 421 8.17 -35.34 7.19
C ILE A 421 8.46 -36.07 8.50
N ILE A 422 9.29 -37.13 8.44
CA ILE A 422 9.61 -37.99 9.59
C ILE A 422 10.98 -37.63 10.19
N ASP A 423 11.84 -36.97 9.40
CA ASP A 423 13.17 -36.58 9.85
C ASP A 423 13.09 -35.49 10.92
N ARG A 424 14.11 -35.44 11.78
CA ARG A 424 14.28 -34.32 12.71
C ARG A 424 14.89 -33.13 11.96
N PRO A 425 14.45 -31.89 12.22
CA PRO A 425 15.07 -30.71 11.63
C PRO A 425 16.53 -30.61 12.10
N ASN A 426 17.42 -30.25 11.19
CA ASN A 426 18.84 -30.07 11.49
C ASN A 426 19.08 -28.78 12.30
N ASP A 427 18.25 -27.75 12.06
CA ASP A 427 18.33 -26.46 12.73
C ASP A 427 17.01 -25.67 12.60
N TYR A 428 16.99 -24.43 13.11
CA TYR A 428 15.89 -23.49 12.95
C TYR A 428 16.39 -22.16 12.37
N CYS A 429 15.56 -21.55 11.53
CA CYS A 429 15.85 -20.24 10.96
C CYS A 429 15.83 -19.17 12.06
N VAL A 430 16.93 -18.44 12.24
CA VAL A 430 17.02 -17.37 13.26
C VAL A 430 16.08 -16.20 12.98
N VAL A 431 15.68 -15.99 11.72
CA VAL A 431 14.82 -14.86 11.31
C VAL A 431 13.34 -15.16 11.48
N CYS A 432 12.87 -16.33 11.02
CA CYS A 432 11.45 -16.65 10.98
C CYS A 432 11.04 -17.89 11.79
N GLY A 433 11.98 -18.55 12.48
CA GLY A 433 11.71 -19.74 13.30
C GLY A 433 11.34 -21.01 12.53
N MET A 434 11.38 -21.01 11.20
CA MET A 434 11.05 -22.20 10.40
C MET A 434 12.12 -23.29 10.54
N PRO A 435 11.72 -24.58 10.65
CA PRO A 435 12.67 -25.68 10.73
C PRO A 435 13.47 -25.82 9.43
N ILE A 436 14.78 -26.01 9.56
CA ILE A 436 15.70 -26.21 8.44
C ILE A 436 16.10 -27.69 8.36
N TYR A 437 15.73 -28.34 7.27
CA TYR A 437 16.05 -29.75 7.01
C TYR A 437 17.25 -29.94 6.08
N SER A 438 17.70 -28.88 5.41
CA SER A 438 18.89 -28.94 4.55
C SER A 438 20.14 -29.15 5.40
N ASN A 439 21.06 -30.01 4.91
CA ASN A 439 22.41 -30.15 5.47
C ASN A 439 23.31 -28.96 5.11
N ASN A 440 22.91 -28.17 4.11
CA ASN A 440 23.65 -26.99 3.63
C ASN A 440 22.78 -25.72 3.75
N PRO A 441 22.46 -25.26 4.97
CA PRO A 441 21.67 -24.05 5.20
C PRO A 441 22.45 -22.77 4.84
N VAL A 442 21.72 -21.73 4.45
CA VAL A 442 22.28 -20.40 4.19
C VAL A 442 22.73 -19.78 5.51
N ARG A 443 23.90 -19.16 5.53
CA ARG A 443 24.45 -18.54 6.75
C ARG A 443 23.87 -17.14 6.95
N PHE A 444 23.70 -16.70 8.20
CA PHE A 444 23.17 -15.37 8.51
C PHE A 444 24.02 -14.23 7.91
N VAL A 445 25.35 -14.39 7.85
CA VAL A 445 26.25 -13.42 7.19
C VAL A 445 25.94 -13.25 5.70
N GLN A 446 25.53 -14.32 5.01
CA GLN A 446 25.13 -14.25 3.60
C GLN A 446 23.80 -13.49 3.48
N TYR A 447 22.84 -13.79 4.36
CA TYR A 447 21.56 -13.07 4.43
C TYR A 447 21.75 -11.55 4.67
N ALA A 448 22.59 -11.17 5.63
CA ALA A 448 22.87 -9.76 5.91
C ALA A 448 23.51 -9.03 4.72
N LYS A 449 24.42 -9.70 4.01
CA LYS A 449 25.05 -9.16 2.80
C LYS A 449 24.06 -8.96 1.66
N GLU A 450 23.08 -9.86 1.49
CA GLU A 450 22.04 -9.69 0.46
C GLU A 450 21.13 -8.48 0.74
N LEU A 451 20.93 -8.13 2.02
CA LEU A 451 20.21 -6.92 2.43
C LEU A 451 21.06 -5.63 2.37
N GLY A 452 22.32 -5.72 1.92
CA GLY A 452 23.20 -4.56 1.72
C GLY A 452 23.75 -3.93 3.01
N GLY A 453 23.74 -4.65 4.14
CA GLY A 453 24.23 -4.14 5.43
C GLY A 453 25.20 -5.09 6.16
N SER A 454 25.85 -4.57 7.20
CA SER A 454 26.58 -5.40 8.18
C SER A 454 25.60 -6.26 8.97
N ALA A 455 25.98 -7.49 9.32
CA ALA A 455 25.13 -8.42 10.07
C ALA A 455 24.57 -7.81 11.38
N GLU A 456 25.36 -6.95 12.03
CA GLU A 456 25.02 -6.21 13.26
C GLU A 456 23.75 -5.36 13.18
N ILE A 457 23.37 -4.85 11.99
CA ILE A 457 22.17 -4.00 11.82
C ILE A 457 20.87 -4.81 12.03
N TRP A 458 20.96 -6.13 11.86
CA TRP A 458 19.83 -7.05 11.84
C TRP A 458 19.72 -7.90 13.11
N ILE A 459 20.54 -7.62 14.13
CA ILE A 459 20.53 -8.32 15.42
C ILE A 459 19.77 -7.46 16.45
N PRO A 460 18.85 -8.03 17.24
CA PRO A 460 18.27 -7.33 18.39
C PRO A 460 19.40 -6.84 19.32
N ARG A 461 19.41 -5.55 19.67
CA ARG A 461 20.50 -4.84 20.38
C ARG A 461 20.77 -5.30 21.83
N GLU A 462 20.28 -6.47 22.23
CA GLU A 462 20.29 -6.95 23.61
C GLU A 462 21.50 -7.84 23.97
N LYS A 463 22.44 -8.10 23.05
CA LYS A 463 23.62 -8.95 23.31
C LYS A 463 24.96 -8.24 23.08
N ALA A 464 25.97 -8.62 23.86
CA ALA A 464 27.32 -8.05 23.81
C ALA A 464 28.06 -8.38 22.50
N LEU A 465 28.81 -7.41 21.96
CA LEU A 465 29.45 -7.44 20.63
C LEU A 465 30.46 -8.60 20.44
N ASP A 466 31.17 -9.00 21.49
CA ASP A 466 32.24 -10.02 21.38
C ASP A 466 31.69 -11.47 21.29
N GLU A 467 30.49 -11.72 21.84
CA GLU A 467 29.76 -12.98 21.66
C GLU A 467 29.10 -13.07 20.29
N ILE A 468 28.73 -11.92 19.72
CA ILE A 468 28.01 -11.83 18.45
C ILE A 468 28.87 -12.38 17.29
N ASP A 469 30.15 -12.02 17.18
CA ASP A 469 31.00 -12.50 16.07
C ASP A 469 31.25 -14.01 16.05
N ARG A 470 31.32 -14.64 17.24
CA ARG A 470 31.48 -16.10 17.37
C ARG A 470 30.18 -16.85 17.10
N VAL A 471 29.04 -16.27 17.48
CA VAL A 471 27.70 -16.88 17.33
C VAL A 471 27.12 -16.65 15.93
N LEU A 472 27.52 -15.57 15.26
CA LEU A 472 27.08 -15.19 13.90
C LEU A 472 27.47 -16.21 12.81
N SER A 473 28.58 -16.93 12.98
CA SER A 473 29.00 -17.97 12.02
C SER A 473 28.11 -19.21 12.04
N ASP A 474 27.45 -19.47 13.17
CA ASP A 474 26.66 -20.68 13.41
C ASP A 474 25.17 -20.46 13.10
N TRP A 475 24.72 -19.20 13.08
CA TRP A 475 23.34 -18.86 12.75
C TRP A 475 23.00 -19.15 11.30
N LYS A 476 21.86 -19.83 11.13
CA LYS A 476 21.35 -20.31 9.86
C LYS A 476 20.02 -19.66 9.52
N VAL A 477 19.81 -19.50 8.22
CA VAL A 477 18.64 -18.90 7.61
C VAL A 477 18.05 -19.89 6.63
N CYS A 478 16.71 -19.99 6.62
CA CYS A 478 16.01 -20.88 5.69
C CYS A 478 16.01 -20.31 4.26
N PRO A 479 15.83 -21.18 3.25
CA PRO A 479 15.76 -20.78 1.84
C PRO A 479 14.60 -19.81 1.53
N ILE A 480 13.56 -19.76 2.36
CA ILE A 480 12.44 -18.84 2.19
C ILE A 480 12.87 -17.39 2.52
N CYS A 481 13.48 -17.16 3.69
CA CYS A 481 13.88 -15.81 4.10
C CYS A 481 14.96 -15.20 3.20
N ILE A 482 15.88 -16.02 2.68
CA ILE A 482 16.89 -15.53 1.73
C ILE A 482 16.26 -15.10 0.41
N TYR A 483 15.24 -15.83 -0.06
CA TYR A 483 14.47 -15.42 -1.25
C TYR A 483 13.72 -14.11 -1.00
N GLU A 484 13.09 -13.96 0.17
CA GLU A 484 12.41 -12.72 0.58
C GLU A 484 13.39 -11.55 0.66
N ALA A 485 14.62 -11.76 1.14
CA ALA A 485 15.67 -10.74 1.14
C ALA A 485 16.07 -10.30 -0.29
N ASN A 486 16.25 -11.26 -1.21
CA ASN A 486 16.54 -10.96 -2.61
C ASN A 486 15.42 -10.13 -3.25
N LEU A 487 14.16 -10.44 -2.93
CA LEU A 487 13.02 -9.67 -3.39
C LEU A 487 13.02 -8.24 -2.83
N MET A 488 13.34 -8.05 -1.54
CA MET A 488 13.39 -6.73 -0.90
C MET A 488 14.56 -5.85 -1.37
N LYS A 489 15.60 -6.43 -1.95
CA LYS A 489 16.75 -5.70 -2.51
C LYS A 489 16.34 -4.74 -3.62
N ASP A 490 15.38 -5.14 -4.45
CA ASP A 490 14.97 -4.37 -5.64
C ASP A 490 13.46 -4.45 -5.90
N ARG A 491 12.94 -5.66 -6.14
CA ARG A 491 11.56 -5.88 -6.62
C ARG A 491 10.48 -5.37 -5.67
N VAL A 492 10.66 -5.52 -4.35
CA VAL A 492 9.74 -5.11 -3.27
C VAL A 492 10.50 -4.34 -2.19
N LYS A 493 11.25 -3.33 -2.59
CA LYS A 493 11.97 -2.45 -1.67
C LYS A 493 11.00 -1.60 -0.81
N PRO A 494 11.20 -1.51 0.53
CA PRO A 494 10.49 -0.56 1.39
C PRO A 494 10.79 0.90 1.05
N PRO A 495 9.96 1.88 1.48
CA PRO A 495 8.73 1.75 2.27
C PRO A 495 7.49 1.36 1.45
N TYR A 496 6.37 1.11 2.14
CA TYR A 496 5.12 0.64 1.55
C TYR A 496 3.92 1.48 2.01
N PHE A 497 2.95 1.65 1.10
CA PHE A 497 1.57 1.93 1.46
C PHE A 497 0.80 0.62 1.48
N ILE A 498 0.07 0.35 2.56
CA ILE A 498 -0.71 -0.85 2.77
C ILE A 498 -2.16 -0.42 2.93
N VAL A 499 -3.03 -0.95 2.07
CA VAL A 499 -4.47 -0.71 2.15
C VAL A 499 -5.15 -2.02 2.53
N THR A 500 -5.95 -2.01 3.60
CA THR A 500 -6.72 -3.17 4.04
C THR A 500 -8.20 -2.97 3.78
N PHE A 501 -8.89 -4.09 3.52
CA PHE A 501 -10.32 -4.10 3.21
C PHE A 501 -11.08 -4.92 4.25
N TYR A 502 -12.29 -4.47 4.58
CA TYR A 502 -13.11 -5.06 5.65
C TYR A 502 -14.52 -5.42 5.11
N PRO A 503 -15.06 -6.62 5.38
CA PRO A 503 -14.36 -7.77 5.98
C PRO A 503 -13.34 -8.41 5.03
N GLY A 504 -13.51 -8.21 3.73
CA GLY A 504 -12.72 -8.82 2.67
C GLY A 504 -12.92 -8.08 1.36
N VAL A 505 -12.17 -8.45 0.32
CA VAL A 505 -12.18 -7.77 -1.00
C VAL A 505 -12.33 -8.76 -2.15
N PRO A 506 -13.15 -8.46 -3.17
CA PRO A 506 -13.29 -9.33 -4.33
C PRO A 506 -11.96 -9.52 -5.07
N ILE A 507 -11.64 -10.76 -5.44
CA ILE A 507 -10.38 -11.09 -6.12
C ILE A 507 -10.32 -10.47 -7.53
N SER A 508 -11.44 -10.49 -8.24
CA SER A 508 -11.59 -9.86 -9.56
C SER A 508 -11.43 -8.34 -9.52
N LEU A 509 -11.82 -7.68 -8.41
CA LEU A 509 -11.61 -6.25 -8.19
C LEU A 509 -10.14 -5.90 -7.92
N LEU A 510 -9.45 -6.71 -7.09
CA LEU A 510 -8.01 -6.55 -6.85
C LEU A 510 -7.17 -6.66 -8.14
N ASN A 511 -7.66 -7.40 -9.12
CA ASN A 511 -6.98 -7.63 -10.39
C ASN A 511 -7.06 -6.46 -11.37
N ILE A 512 -7.83 -5.41 -11.06
CA ILE A 512 -8.10 -4.33 -12.02
C ILE A 512 -7.76 -2.93 -11.51
N ILE A 513 -7.75 -2.70 -10.19
CA ILE A 513 -7.41 -1.37 -9.64
C ILE A 513 -5.89 -1.15 -9.72
N ASP A 514 -5.48 -0.10 -10.42
CA ASP A 514 -4.10 0.37 -10.51
C ASP A 514 -4.04 1.90 -10.35
N PHE A 515 -2.85 2.49 -10.44
CA PHE A 515 -2.67 3.93 -10.36
C PHE A 515 -1.54 4.42 -11.27
N ASP A 516 -1.55 5.72 -11.57
CA ASP A 516 -0.44 6.36 -12.27
C ASP A 516 -0.22 7.81 -11.84
N PHE A 517 0.82 8.01 -11.02
CA PHE A 517 1.27 9.32 -10.54
C PHE A 517 2.45 9.89 -11.35
N SER A 518 2.88 9.21 -12.43
CA SER A 518 4.01 9.69 -13.24
C SER A 518 3.68 10.97 -14.01
N GLN A 519 2.42 11.10 -14.47
CA GLN A 519 1.94 12.23 -15.27
C GLN A 519 1.33 13.35 -14.44
N SER A 520 0.94 13.03 -13.20
CA SER A 520 0.47 14.02 -12.25
C SER A 520 1.01 13.67 -10.88
N SER A 521 1.78 14.58 -10.31
CA SER A 521 2.16 14.54 -8.90
C SER A 521 0.93 14.62 -8.00
N ILE A 522 1.14 15.02 -6.74
CA ILE A 522 0.09 15.14 -5.73
C ILE A 522 -1.06 16.01 -6.25
N LYS A 523 -2.28 15.50 -6.13
CA LYS A 523 -3.53 16.21 -6.37
C LYS A 523 -4.43 16.01 -5.15
N TYR A 524 -5.13 17.07 -4.77
CA TYR A 524 -5.87 17.11 -3.51
C TYR A 524 -7.22 17.83 -3.60
N TYR A 525 -7.46 18.59 -4.67
CA TYR A 525 -8.74 19.25 -4.87
C TYR A 525 -9.83 18.21 -5.17
N ILE A 526 -10.80 18.10 -4.28
CA ILE A 526 -12.03 17.32 -4.45
C ILE A 526 -13.25 18.15 -4.04
N ASP A 527 -14.39 17.84 -4.63
CA ASP A 527 -15.67 18.46 -4.30
C ASP A 527 -16.73 17.36 -4.11
N GLU A 528 -17.46 17.40 -2.99
CA GLU A 528 -18.35 16.31 -2.58
C GLU A 528 -19.57 16.12 -3.49
N GLU A 529 -20.05 17.19 -4.12
CA GLU A 529 -21.27 17.17 -4.94
C GLU A 529 -20.99 17.45 -6.42
N LYS A 530 -20.00 18.30 -6.73
CA LYS A 530 -19.68 18.65 -8.13
C LYS A 530 -18.98 17.51 -8.88
N ASP A 531 -18.21 16.70 -8.17
CA ASP A 531 -17.48 15.57 -8.73
C ASP A 531 -18.27 14.26 -8.48
N THR A 532 -18.38 13.41 -9.50
CA THR A 532 -18.76 12.00 -9.30
C THR A 532 -17.60 11.24 -8.67
N TYR A 533 -17.85 10.08 -8.06
CA TYR A 533 -16.74 9.30 -7.48
C TYR A 533 -15.70 8.94 -8.55
N PHE A 534 -16.12 8.56 -9.76
CA PHE A 534 -15.20 8.23 -10.85
C PHE A 534 -14.34 9.42 -11.30
N THR A 535 -14.93 10.62 -11.40
CA THR A 535 -14.18 11.83 -11.77
C THR A 535 -13.08 12.13 -10.75
N ALA A 536 -13.38 12.00 -9.44
CA ALA A 536 -12.40 12.15 -8.37
C ALA A 536 -11.36 11.02 -8.38
N PHE A 537 -11.77 9.77 -8.59
CA PHE A 537 -10.89 8.60 -8.73
C PHE A 537 -9.83 8.82 -9.81
N GLU A 538 -10.24 9.23 -11.02
CA GLU A 538 -9.29 9.50 -12.10
C GLU A 538 -8.44 10.74 -11.80
N LYS A 539 -9.05 11.79 -11.24
CA LYS A 539 -8.34 13.02 -10.86
C LYS A 539 -7.19 12.70 -9.91
N MET A 540 -7.40 11.82 -8.92
CA MET A 540 -6.37 11.34 -8.00
C MET A 540 -5.30 10.46 -8.67
N GLY A 541 -5.47 10.06 -9.93
CA GLY A 541 -4.52 9.22 -10.65
C GLY A 541 -4.89 7.74 -10.69
N GLY A 542 -6.09 7.37 -10.23
CA GLY A 542 -6.61 6.01 -10.31
C GLY A 542 -6.71 5.51 -11.76
N ARG A 543 -6.48 4.22 -11.94
CA ARG A 543 -6.57 3.49 -13.20
C ARG A 543 -7.33 2.21 -12.99
N LEU A 544 -8.07 1.80 -14.02
CA LEU A 544 -8.65 0.48 -14.11
C LEU A 544 -8.03 -0.18 -15.34
N GLU A 545 -7.19 -1.20 -15.14
CA GLU A 545 -6.45 -1.88 -16.21
C GLU A 545 -6.63 -3.40 -16.10
N PRO A 546 -6.73 -4.15 -17.21
CA PRO A 546 -6.87 -5.61 -17.16
C PRO A 546 -5.67 -6.34 -16.52
N TYR A 547 -4.50 -5.69 -16.55
CA TYR A 547 -3.26 -6.19 -15.99
C TYR A 547 -2.63 -5.11 -15.12
N VAL A 548 -2.83 -5.23 -13.82
CA VAL A 548 -2.24 -4.35 -12.81
C VAL A 548 -0.72 -4.52 -12.77
N LYS A 549 0.01 -3.41 -12.74
CA LYS A 549 1.49 -3.37 -12.82
C LYS A 549 2.15 -2.75 -11.61
N LYS A 550 1.59 -1.67 -11.04
CA LYS A 550 2.25 -0.90 -9.96
C LYS A 550 1.83 -1.30 -8.56
N VAL A 551 0.88 -2.22 -8.47
CA VAL A 551 0.25 -2.66 -7.23
C VAL A 551 0.56 -4.14 -7.00
N LEU A 552 0.70 -4.53 -5.73
CA LEU A 552 0.95 -5.91 -5.30
C LEU A 552 -0.22 -6.40 -4.44
N PRO A 553 -1.24 -7.04 -5.04
CA PRO A 553 -2.37 -7.56 -4.29
C PRO A 553 -1.98 -8.79 -3.45
N ALA A 554 -2.23 -8.72 -2.14
CA ALA A 554 -2.06 -9.86 -1.24
C ALA A 554 -3.36 -10.69 -1.22
N TYR A 555 -3.56 -11.50 -2.27
CA TYR A 555 -4.84 -12.18 -2.52
C TYR A 555 -5.34 -13.10 -1.40
N PHE A 556 -4.48 -13.56 -0.47
CA PHE A 556 -4.90 -14.39 0.67
C PHE A 556 -5.03 -13.61 1.98
N SER A 557 -4.95 -12.27 1.95
CA SER A 557 -4.82 -11.46 3.17
C SER A 557 -5.65 -10.19 3.15
N SER A 558 -6.68 -10.14 2.29
CA SER A 558 -7.62 -9.02 2.12
C SER A 558 -6.99 -7.63 2.15
N LYS A 559 -5.78 -7.51 1.57
CA LYS A 559 -5.00 -6.28 1.56
C LYS A 559 -4.23 -6.13 0.27
N VAL A 560 -3.81 -4.91 0.01
CA VAL A 560 -3.01 -4.57 -1.15
C VAL A 560 -1.82 -3.71 -0.72
N ILE A 561 -0.67 -4.02 -1.30
CA ILE A 561 0.61 -3.39 -0.97
C ILE A 561 1.06 -2.59 -2.18
N ILE A 562 1.53 -1.37 -1.92
CA ILE A 562 2.02 -0.45 -2.93
C ILE A 562 3.42 -0.02 -2.54
N LYS A 563 4.37 -0.23 -3.45
CA LYS A 563 5.76 0.18 -3.24
C LYS A 563 5.84 1.70 -3.31
N ALA A 564 6.42 2.35 -2.30
CA ALA A 564 6.55 3.81 -2.30
C ALA A 564 7.42 4.33 -3.45
N SER A 565 8.34 3.50 -3.98
CA SER A 565 9.16 3.82 -5.16
C SER A 565 8.37 4.00 -6.45
N GLU A 566 7.16 3.41 -6.56
CA GLU A 566 6.26 3.60 -7.71
C GLU A 566 5.34 4.81 -7.54
N VAL A 567 5.22 5.31 -6.29
CA VAL A 567 4.36 6.43 -5.90
C VAL A 567 5.11 7.76 -6.02
N SER A 568 6.39 7.77 -5.66
CA SER A 568 7.22 8.98 -5.66
C SER A 568 8.63 8.74 -6.14
N ASN A 569 9.20 9.75 -6.81
CA ASN A 569 10.57 9.73 -7.34
C ASN A 569 11.63 10.18 -6.32
N PHE A 570 11.27 10.33 -5.04
CA PHE A 570 12.26 10.62 -4.00
C PHE A 570 13.19 9.42 -3.79
N SER A 571 14.45 9.69 -3.44
CA SER A 571 15.35 8.63 -2.96
C SER A 571 14.91 8.26 -1.54
N LEU A 572 14.12 7.20 -1.43
CA LEU A 572 13.59 6.71 -0.16
C LEU A 572 14.59 5.76 0.51
N SER A 573 14.72 5.88 1.83
CA SER A 573 15.48 4.96 2.66
C SER A 573 14.77 3.60 2.80
N THR A 574 15.48 2.60 3.31
CA THR A 574 14.89 1.26 3.58
C THR A 574 14.06 1.23 4.87
N ARG A 575 14.15 2.28 5.70
CA ARG A 575 13.32 2.47 6.90
C ARG A 575 12.32 3.59 6.62
N LEU A 576 11.47 3.89 7.60
CA LEU A 576 10.56 5.03 7.53
C LEU A 576 10.93 6.05 8.59
N SER A 577 11.63 7.11 8.19
CA SER A 577 11.88 8.26 9.06
C SER A 577 10.65 9.19 9.12
N LYS A 578 10.53 10.00 10.19
CA LYS A 578 9.46 11.00 10.31
C LYS A 578 9.50 12.03 9.18
N SER A 579 10.69 12.46 8.74
CA SER A 579 10.83 13.40 7.63
C SER A 579 10.43 12.81 6.27
N GLU A 580 10.68 11.51 6.04
CA GLU A 580 10.20 10.82 4.85
C GLU A 580 8.68 10.58 4.90
N LEU A 581 8.13 10.25 6.08
CA LEU A 581 6.69 10.15 6.28
C LEU A 581 5.99 11.44 5.86
N ASN A 582 6.51 12.61 6.23
CA ASN A 582 5.98 13.92 5.83
C ASN A 582 5.93 14.10 4.31
N LYS A 583 6.80 13.45 3.54
CA LYS A 583 6.82 13.49 2.06
C LYS A 583 5.90 12.45 1.41
N LEU A 584 5.67 11.33 2.09
CA LEU A 584 4.82 10.23 1.61
C LEU A 584 3.34 10.43 1.96
N LEU A 585 3.05 11.07 3.09
CA LEU A 585 1.69 11.31 3.60
C LEU A 585 0.75 11.99 2.58
N PRO A 586 1.18 12.94 1.71
CA PRO A 586 0.28 13.56 0.74
C PRO A 586 -0.36 12.59 -0.26
N TYR A 587 0.24 11.41 -0.46
CA TYR A 587 -0.27 10.36 -1.34
C TYR A 587 -1.27 9.43 -0.64
N ALA A 588 -1.26 9.35 0.70
CA ALA A 588 -2.13 8.43 1.44
C ALA A 588 -3.63 8.61 1.18
N PRO A 589 -4.21 9.83 1.19
CA PRO A 589 -5.64 10.00 0.89
C PRO A 589 -5.96 9.71 -0.59
N MET A 590 -5.01 9.96 -1.51
CA MET A 590 -5.15 9.60 -2.92
C MET A 590 -5.25 8.07 -3.07
N ILE A 591 -4.34 7.33 -2.42
CA ILE A 591 -4.37 5.86 -2.37
C ILE A 591 -5.69 5.37 -1.75
N SER A 592 -6.13 5.96 -0.63
CA SER A 592 -7.40 5.59 0.00
C SER A 592 -8.56 5.68 -0.98
N MET A 593 -8.72 6.81 -1.68
CA MET A 593 -9.80 7.01 -2.66
C MET A 593 -9.70 6.10 -3.89
N ILE A 594 -8.48 5.83 -4.38
CA ILE A 594 -8.26 4.91 -5.51
C ILE A 594 -8.73 3.50 -5.12
N PHE A 595 -8.48 3.08 -3.88
CA PHE A 595 -8.96 1.81 -3.35
C PHE A 595 -10.31 1.97 -2.63
N LEU A 596 -11.21 2.76 -3.23
CA LEU A 596 -12.61 2.91 -2.84
C LEU A 596 -12.83 3.40 -1.40
N THR A 597 -12.01 4.35 -0.95
CA THR A 597 -12.07 4.91 0.42
C THR A 597 -11.86 3.83 1.47
N SER A 598 -10.66 3.22 1.45
CA SER A 598 -10.25 2.20 2.42
C SER A 598 -9.12 2.72 3.34
N PRO A 599 -8.95 2.17 4.56
CA PRO A 599 -7.87 2.55 5.46
C PRO A 599 -6.47 2.35 4.86
N VAL A 600 -5.55 3.26 5.15
CA VAL A 600 -4.17 3.25 4.61
C VAL A 600 -3.14 3.32 5.73
N LEU A 601 -2.17 2.41 5.69
CA LEU A 601 -1.01 2.40 6.58
C LEU A 601 0.26 2.64 5.77
N ILE A 602 1.09 3.60 6.20
CA ILE A 602 2.44 3.81 5.66
C ILE A 602 3.43 3.12 6.60
N SER A 603 4.14 2.11 6.10
CA SER A 603 5.07 1.32 6.92
C SER A 603 6.35 0.95 6.16
N SER A 604 7.44 0.72 6.90
CA SER A 604 8.63 0.07 6.35
C SER A 604 8.54 -1.46 6.35
N ASN A 605 7.44 -2.04 6.85
CA ASN A 605 7.24 -3.49 6.97
C ASN A 605 5.87 -3.92 6.41
N LEU A 606 5.85 -5.03 5.67
CA LEU A 606 4.65 -5.62 5.07
C LEU A 606 3.72 -6.33 6.08
N TYR A 607 4.26 -6.74 7.23
CA TYR A 607 3.52 -7.53 8.23
C TYR A 607 2.65 -6.69 9.17
N GLU A 608 2.85 -5.37 9.19
CA GLU A 608 2.05 -4.46 10.00
C GLU A 608 0.62 -4.39 9.42
N MET A 609 -0.39 -4.51 10.29
CA MET A 609 -1.80 -4.39 9.91
C MET A 609 -2.39 -3.11 10.50
N PRO A 610 -3.25 -2.39 9.75
CA PRO A 610 -3.93 -1.22 10.26
C PRO A 610 -4.82 -1.56 11.46
N ILE A 611 -4.83 -0.68 12.45
CA ILE A 611 -5.76 -0.73 13.58
C ILE A 611 -7.15 -0.39 13.03
N ALA A 612 -8.10 -1.32 13.14
CA ALA A 612 -9.42 -1.19 12.51
C ALA A 612 -10.58 -1.59 13.42
N HIS A 613 -10.80 -0.78 14.46
CA HIS A 613 -11.93 -0.93 15.38
C HIS A 613 -12.94 0.22 15.26
N GLU A 614 -12.81 1.09 14.25
CA GLU A 614 -13.67 2.25 14.06
C GLU A 614 -14.54 2.13 12.81
N ARG A 615 -15.66 2.88 12.80
CA ARG A 615 -16.58 2.97 11.65
C ARG A 615 -16.00 3.74 10.46
N VAL A 616 -15.00 4.59 10.72
CA VAL A 616 -14.36 5.48 9.74
C VAL A 616 -12.99 4.95 9.35
N ILE A 617 -12.54 5.30 8.16
CA ILE A 617 -11.19 4.96 7.70
C ILE A 617 -10.13 5.68 8.53
N SER A 618 -8.95 5.07 8.63
CA SER A 618 -7.77 5.66 9.25
C SER A 618 -6.61 5.75 8.24
N ILE A 619 -5.87 6.86 8.33
CA ILE A 619 -4.59 7.04 7.63
C ILE A 619 -3.52 7.06 8.72
N THR A 620 -2.72 6.02 8.79
CA THR A 620 -1.82 5.75 9.92
C THR A 620 -0.41 5.41 9.45
N SER A 621 0.54 5.46 10.37
CA SER A 621 1.91 4.99 10.22
C SER A 621 2.42 4.45 11.56
N THR A 622 3.66 3.95 11.59
CA THR A 622 4.35 3.59 12.84
C THR A 622 4.40 4.76 13.82
N TYR A 623 4.41 6.00 13.32
CA TYR A 623 4.25 7.22 14.11
C TYR A 623 3.03 8.00 13.60
N ASN A 624 2.06 8.24 14.47
CA ASN A 624 0.86 8.99 14.13
C ASN A 624 0.93 10.40 14.70
N TYR A 625 0.79 11.39 13.83
CA TYR A 625 0.50 12.76 14.24
C TYR A 625 -0.98 12.90 14.61
N THR A 626 -1.29 13.84 15.48
CA THR A 626 -2.65 14.19 15.92
C THR A 626 -3.53 14.64 14.76
N PHE A 627 -2.98 15.37 13.78
CA PHE A 627 -3.75 15.79 12.60
C PHE A 627 -4.10 14.63 11.65
N MET A 628 -3.50 13.44 11.87
CA MET A 628 -3.84 12.21 11.16
C MET A 628 -4.99 11.42 11.81
N LYS A 629 -5.49 11.85 12.98
CA LYS A 629 -6.64 11.22 13.62
C LYS A 629 -7.84 11.22 12.68
N SER A 630 -8.54 10.10 12.65
CA SER A 630 -9.80 9.97 11.94
C SER A 630 -10.84 10.90 12.54
N LEU A 631 -11.51 11.67 11.68
CA LEU A 631 -12.63 12.51 12.07
C LEU A 631 -13.93 11.71 12.02
N ASN A 632 -15.04 12.34 12.41
CA ASN A 632 -16.35 11.70 12.54
C ASN A 632 -16.93 11.10 11.24
N SER A 633 -16.38 11.42 10.07
CA SER A 633 -16.71 10.85 8.76
C SER A 633 -15.47 10.68 7.88
N ASN A 634 -15.51 9.69 6.98
CA ASN A 634 -14.45 9.44 5.99
C ASN A 634 -14.10 10.67 5.16
N LEU A 635 -15.10 11.46 4.74
CA LEU A 635 -14.89 12.64 3.91
C LEU A 635 -14.06 13.70 4.63
N LEU A 636 -14.34 13.92 5.91
CA LEU A 636 -13.60 14.87 6.75
C LEU A 636 -12.17 14.37 7.03
N THR A 637 -11.99 13.07 7.29
CA THR A 637 -10.66 12.46 7.42
C THR A 637 -9.82 12.67 6.16
N LEU A 638 -10.40 12.46 4.97
CA LEU A 638 -9.74 12.72 3.70
C LEU A 638 -9.40 14.21 3.54
N TYR A 639 -10.35 15.11 3.82
CA TYR A 639 -10.12 16.56 3.75
C TYR A 639 -9.01 17.04 4.69
N SER A 640 -8.89 16.48 5.90
CA SER A 640 -7.82 16.80 6.85
C SER A 640 -6.44 16.57 6.24
N ILE A 641 -6.22 15.39 5.63
CA ILE A 641 -4.92 15.08 5.00
C ILE A 641 -4.77 15.78 3.64
N PHE A 642 -5.84 15.99 2.88
CA PHE A 642 -5.76 16.79 1.65
C PHE A 642 -5.40 18.25 1.92
N ALA A 643 -5.79 18.80 3.08
CA ALA A 643 -5.29 20.10 3.52
C ALA A 643 -3.77 20.07 3.74
N TYR A 644 -3.23 19.02 4.35
CA TYR A 644 -1.78 18.81 4.44
C TYR A 644 -1.13 18.69 3.05
N SER A 645 -1.73 17.95 2.11
CA SER A 645 -1.22 17.85 0.72
C SER A 645 -1.15 19.21 0.02
N ALA A 646 -2.13 20.09 0.25
CA ALA A 646 -2.15 21.45 -0.28
C ALA A 646 -1.02 22.31 0.30
N LYS A 647 -0.79 22.22 1.62
CA LYS A 647 0.32 22.90 2.30
C LYS A 647 1.66 22.37 1.84
N TYR A 648 1.81 21.06 1.68
CA TYR A 648 3.02 20.44 1.16
C TYR A 648 3.37 20.98 -0.25
N ASP A 649 2.39 21.11 -1.15
CA ASP A 649 2.62 21.68 -2.48
C ASP A 649 3.08 23.15 -2.42
N ALA A 650 2.53 23.93 -1.49
CA ALA A 650 2.98 25.30 -1.24
C ALA A 650 4.41 25.34 -0.66
N MET A 651 4.70 24.54 0.38
CA MET A 651 6.02 24.48 1.01
C MET A 651 7.11 24.01 0.05
N ARG A 652 6.78 23.12 -0.89
CA ARG A 652 7.70 22.69 -1.96
C ARG A 652 8.13 23.85 -2.88
N LYS A 653 7.28 24.87 -3.05
CA LYS A 653 7.59 26.08 -3.84
C LYS A 653 8.36 27.10 -3.01
N ILE A 654 8.06 27.19 -1.70
CA ILE A 654 8.67 28.15 -0.78
C ILE A 654 10.08 27.72 -0.38
N CYS A 655 10.24 26.50 0.13
CA CYS A 655 11.50 26.01 0.66
C CYS A 655 12.39 25.40 -0.42
N GLY A 656 13.69 25.63 -0.32
CA GLY A 656 14.68 24.98 -1.18
C GLY A 656 14.71 23.47 -0.97
N ARG A 657 15.35 22.74 -1.89
CA ARG A 657 15.44 21.27 -1.81
C ARG A 657 16.14 20.77 -0.54
N SER A 658 17.11 21.51 -0.01
CA SER A 658 17.81 21.19 1.24
C SER A 658 16.98 21.49 2.49
N ASP A 659 16.14 22.52 2.44
CA ASP A 659 15.46 23.06 3.62
C ASP A 659 14.03 22.54 3.77
N LEU A 660 13.51 21.86 2.73
CA LEU A 660 12.15 21.31 2.72
C LEU A 660 11.89 20.39 3.92
N ASP A 661 12.87 19.58 4.33
CA ASP A 661 12.70 18.65 5.45
C ASP A 661 12.52 19.40 6.78
N ASN A 662 13.26 20.49 6.96
CA ASN A 662 13.15 21.35 8.14
C ASN A 662 11.82 22.14 8.13
N CYS A 663 11.49 22.73 6.99
CA CYS A 663 10.21 23.41 6.76
C CYS A 663 9.01 22.51 7.06
N LEU A 664 9.02 21.27 6.57
CA LEU A 664 7.95 20.31 6.85
C LEU A 664 7.95 19.89 8.31
N GLY A 665 9.10 19.82 8.98
CA GLY A 665 9.21 19.58 10.42
C GLY A 665 8.43 20.61 11.23
N TYR A 666 8.74 21.90 11.06
CA TYR A 666 8.03 23.00 11.72
C TYR A 666 6.53 23.03 11.39
N LEU A 667 6.18 22.78 10.12
CA LEU A 667 4.79 22.66 9.72
C LEU A 667 4.09 21.55 10.49
N THR A 668 4.64 20.34 10.50
CA THR A 668 4.00 19.21 11.16
C THR A 668 3.92 19.37 12.67
N GLU A 669 4.91 20.00 13.31
CA GLU A 669 4.87 20.29 14.74
C GLU A 669 3.73 21.28 15.09
N GLU A 670 3.57 22.35 14.31
CA GLU A 670 2.46 23.30 14.49
C GLU A 670 1.11 22.64 14.19
N MET A 671 1.00 21.85 13.11
CA MET A 671 -0.26 21.15 12.78
C MET A 671 -0.65 20.17 13.88
N ASP A 672 0.31 19.41 14.39
CA ASP A 672 0.13 18.43 15.46
C ASP A 672 -0.40 19.12 16.72
N LEU A 673 0.25 20.21 17.14
CA LEU A 673 -0.16 21.01 18.29
C LEU A 673 -1.55 21.63 18.11
N TYR A 674 -1.83 22.25 16.96
CA TYR A 674 -3.12 22.92 16.73
C TYR A 674 -4.27 21.93 16.65
N SER A 675 -4.04 20.79 15.99
CA SER A 675 -5.03 19.70 15.87
C SER A 675 -5.33 19.00 17.20
N SER A 676 -4.49 19.18 18.22
CA SER A 676 -4.75 18.66 19.57
C SER A 676 -5.90 19.38 20.29
N VAL A 677 -6.20 20.63 19.88
CA VAL A 677 -7.34 21.42 20.35
C VAL A 677 -8.54 21.23 19.42
N ASP A 678 -8.39 21.56 18.13
CA ASP A 678 -9.45 21.37 17.15
C ASP A 678 -8.87 21.12 15.74
N PRO A 679 -9.40 20.16 14.96
CA PRO A 679 -8.89 19.85 13.63
C PRO A 679 -8.96 21.03 12.65
N ALA A 680 -9.90 21.97 12.81
CA ALA A 680 -9.97 23.18 11.98
C ALA A 680 -8.75 24.07 12.18
N LEU A 681 -8.21 24.14 13.40
CA LEU A 681 -6.95 24.84 13.68
C LEU A 681 -5.79 24.10 13.05
N GLY A 682 -5.78 22.76 13.10
CA GLY A 682 -4.84 21.92 12.35
C GLY A 682 -4.86 22.23 10.84
N VAL A 683 -6.03 22.48 10.24
CA VAL A 683 -6.17 22.91 8.84
C VAL A 683 -5.65 24.34 8.62
N LEU A 684 -5.85 25.25 9.57
CA LEU A 684 -5.37 26.64 9.50
C LEU A 684 -3.88 26.80 9.83
N SER A 685 -3.22 25.81 10.42
CA SER A 685 -1.77 25.86 10.67
C SER A 685 -1.00 26.09 9.36
N ILE A 686 0.07 26.87 9.42
CA ILE A 686 0.88 27.23 8.27
C ILE A 686 2.37 26.90 8.51
N GLY A 687 2.73 26.44 9.71
CA GLY A 687 4.09 26.03 10.06
C GLY A 687 5.01 27.20 10.29
N MET A 688 4.45 28.31 10.75
CA MET A 688 5.12 29.60 10.82
C MET A 688 4.85 30.18 12.21
N GLY A 689 5.53 29.60 13.20
CA GLY A 689 5.61 30.15 14.54
C GLY A 689 6.24 31.56 14.55
N VAL A 690 6.35 32.12 15.75
CA VAL A 690 6.94 33.45 16.01
C VAL A 690 8.38 33.51 15.45
N GLY A 691 8.58 34.20 14.33
CA GLY A 691 9.93 34.52 13.82
C GLY A 691 10.21 34.27 12.33
N THR A 692 9.31 33.63 11.56
CA THR A 692 9.46 33.61 10.09
C THR A 692 9.06 34.98 9.52
N PRO A 693 9.90 35.66 8.72
CA PRO A 693 9.60 37.00 8.19
C PRO A 693 8.48 36.99 7.12
N ILE A 694 7.23 36.73 7.54
CA ILE A 694 6.03 36.86 6.69
C ILE A 694 5.93 38.26 6.10
N ASP A 695 6.48 39.25 6.80
CA ASP A 695 6.34 40.67 6.48
C ASP A 695 7.05 41.08 5.17
N THR A 696 7.81 40.18 4.51
CA THR A 696 8.52 40.49 3.26
C THR A 696 8.48 39.43 2.16
N ASP A 697 7.99 38.20 2.42
CA ASP A 697 8.17 37.12 1.44
C ASP A 697 7.01 37.01 0.43
N GLU A 698 7.13 37.74 -0.68
CA GLU A 698 6.25 37.63 -1.87
C GLU A 698 6.09 36.17 -2.32
N LYS A 699 7.14 35.36 -2.11
CA LYS A 699 7.17 33.93 -2.43
C LYS A 699 6.14 33.14 -1.61
N PHE A 700 5.99 33.43 -0.32
CA PHE A 700 5.01 32.79 0.55
C PHE A 700 3.59 33.00 0.04
N PHE A 701 3.20 34.27 -0.16
CA PHE A 701 1.85 34.61 -0.63
C PHE A 701 1.59 34.06 -2.04
N SER A 702 2.57 34.13 -2.94
CA SER A 702 2.44 33.56 -4.29
C SER A 702 2.16 32.04 -4.28
N ALA A 703 2.69 31.31 -3.29
CA ALA A 703 2.51 29.87 -3.16
C ALA A 703 1.24 29.48 -2.39
N PHE A 704 0.87 30.21 -1.33
CA PHE A 704 -0.28 29.89 -0.48
C PHE A 704 -1.62 30.40 -1.01
N LEU A 705 -1.67 31.56 -1.68
CA LEU A 705 -2.93 32.13 -2.17
C LEU A 705 -3.75 31.16 -3.04
N PRO A 706 -3.15 30.43 -4.02
CA PRO A 706 -3.89 29.48 -4.86
C PRO A 706 -4.57 28.33 -4.09
N VAL A 707 -4.03 27.96 -2.92
CA VAL A 707 -4.56 26.86 -2.10
C VAL A 707 -5.44 27.33 -0.96
N SER A 708 -5.42 28.63 -0.64
CA SER A 708 -6.08 29.21 0.54
C SER A 708 -7.59 29.05 0.51
N GLY A 709 -8.23 29.22 -0.65
CA GLY A 709 -9.68 29.01 -0.78
C GLY A 709 -10.11 27.57 -0.48
N TYR A 710 -9.27 26.59 -0.83
CA TYR A 710 -9.52 25.18 -0.49
C TYR A 710 -9.30 24.91 1.00
N LEU A 711 -8.22 25.44 1.58
CA LEU A 711 -7.97 25.31 3.03
C LEU A 711 -9.13 25.91 3.85
N LEU A 712 -9.59 27.12 3.52
CA LEU A 712 -10.75 27.73 4.17
C LEU A 712 -12.05 26.97 3.93
N LYS A 713 -12.24 26.35 2.75
CA LYS A 713 -13.38 25.45 2.48
C LYS A 713 -13.36 24.27 3.44
N VAL A 714 -12.19 23.66 3.65
CA VAL A 714 -12.00 22.50 4.55
C VAL A 714 -12.19 22.91 6.00
N THR A 715 -11.58 24.01 6.45
CA THR A 715 -11.75 24.57 7.80
C THR A 715 -13.24 24.68 8.15
N GLY A 716 -14.06 25.21 7.26
CA GLY A 716 -15.49 25.38 7.50
C GLY A 716 -16.33 24.10 7.54
N LYS A 717 -15.73 22.92 7.45
CA LYS A 717 -16.42 21.63 7.42
C LYS A 717 -15.96 20.64 8.48
N VAL A 718 -14.70 20.74 8.92
CA VAL A 718 -14.11 19.76 9.84
C VAL A 718 -14.55 19.93 11.29
N SER A 719 -15.04 21.11 11.67
CA SER A 719 -15.62 21.37 13.01
C SER A 719 -16.54 22.58 13.01
N LYS A 720 -17.39 22.69 14.05
CA LYS A 720 -18.26 23.87 14.28
C LYS A 720 -17.44 25.14 14.55
N MET A 721 -16.30 24.99 15.23
CA MET A 721 -15.34 26.09 15.41
C MET A 721 -14.83 26.58 14.05
N GLY A 722 -14.44 25.66 13.18
CA GLY A 722 -13.96 25.98 11.84
C GLY A 722 -15.01 26.66 10.95
N GLU A 723 -16.28 26.24 11.02
CA GLU A 723 -17.39 26.91 10.34
C GLU A 723 -17.53 28.37 10.77
N THR A 724 -17.51 28.60 12.08
CA THR A 724 -17.59 29.94 12.70
C THR A 724 -16.40 30.82 12.31
N LEU A 725 -15.18 30.26 12.34
CA LEU A 725 -13.97 30.97 11.94
C LEU A 725 -14.00 31.34 10.44
N LYS A 726 -14.38 30.40 9.57
CA LYS A 726 -14.47 30.64 8.13
C LYS A 726 -15.47 31.76 7.83
N SER A 727 -16.70 31.66 8.36
CA SER A 727 -17.74 32.66 8.10
C SER A 727 -17.32 34.03 8.63
N SER A 728 -16.75 34.11 9.83
CA SER A 728 -16.28 35.35 10.45
C SER A 728 -15.14 36.00 9.65
N ILE A 729 -14.13 35.22 9.25
CA ILE A 729 -13.00 35.73 8.46
C ILE A 729 -13.47 36.27 7.11
N PHE A 730 -14.36 35.57 6.40
CA PHE A 730 -14.90 36.05 5.13
C PHE A 730 -15.81 37.27 5.32
N SER A 731 -16.65 37.31 6.35
CA SER A 731 -17.50 38.47 6.66
C SER A 731 -16.66 39.73 6.88
N ILE A 732 -15.53 39.62 7.60
CA ILE A 732 -14.60 40.75 7.77
C ILE A 732 -13.89 41.07 6.44
N ALA A 733 -13.40 40.07 5.71
CA ALA A 733 -12.68 40.28 4.45
C ALA A 733 -13.53 40.98 3.37
N TYR A 734 -14.80 40.60 3.23
CA TYR A 734 -15.74 41.29 2.33
C TYR A 734 -16.02 42.72 2.77
N ALA A 735 -16.26 42.96 4.06
CA ALA A 735 -16.43 44.31 4.58
C ALA A 735 -15.17 45.17 4.33
N LEU A 736 -13.97 44.64 4.57
CA LEU A 736 -12.71 45.33 4.32
C LEU A 736 -12.50 45.63 2.83
N LYS A 737 -12.96 44.78 1.91
CA LYS A 737 -12.95 45.07 0.46
C LYS A 737 -13.79 46.31 0.15
N ASP A 738 -14.96 46.43 0.76
CA ASP A 738 -15.91 47.52 0.48
C ASP A 738 -15.50 48.85 1.14
N ILE A 739 -14.91 48.77 2.33
CA ILE A 739 -14.36 49.91 3.09
C ILE A 739 -13.05 50.39 2.44
N ILE A 740 -12.13 49.48 2.16
CA ILE A 740 -10.78 49.80 1.68
C ILE A 740 -10.75 49.67 0.15
N LYS A 741 -11.26 50.70 -0.52
CA LYS A 741 -11.40 50.80 -1.99
C LYS A 741 -10.07 50.94 -2.76
N SER A 742 -8.92 50.82 -2.10
CA SER A 742 -7.58 50.93 -2.69
C SER A 742 -6.92 49.56 -2.80
N GLN A 743 -6.31 49.26 -3.96
CA GLN A 743 -5.53 48.02 -4.14
C GLN A 743 -4.13 48.10 -3.51
N LYS A 744 -3.65 49.30 -3.14
CA LYS A 744 -2.35 49.52 -2.49
C LYS A 744 -2.51 49.51 -0.97
N VAL A 745 -2.78 48.34 -0.41
CA VAL A 745 -2.87 48.13 1.04
C VAL A 745 -1.70 47.27 1.51
N SER A 746 -1.03 47.73 2.57
CA SER A 746 -0.05 46.93 3.31
C SER A 746 -0.76 45.87 4.16
N LYS A 747 0.00 44.87 4.64
CA LYS A 747 -0.54 43.87 5.56
C LYS A 747 -1.09 44.52 6.84
N TYR A 748 -0.36 45.47 7.42
CA TYR A 748 -0.77 46.23 8.60
C TYR A 748 -2.04 47.06 8.38
N ASP A 749 -2.33 47.50 7.15
CA ASP A 749 -3.59 48.20 6.82
C ASP A 749 -4.81 47.30 7.00
N VAL A 750 -4.66 46.00 6.76
CA VAL A 750 -5.73 45.01 6.81
C VAL A 750 -5.77 44.28 8.16
N THR A 751 -4.63 44.08 8.82
CA THR A 751 -4.56 43.25 10.03
C THR A 751 -4.30 44.05 11.32
N GLY A 752 -3.90 45.32 11.22
CA GLY A 752 -3.49 46.13 12.37
C GLY A 752 -4.59 46.27 13.42
N PHE A 753 -5.83 46.54 12.98
CA PHE A 753 -6.96 46.69 13.90
C PHE A 753 -7.26 45.39 14.69
N LEU A 754 -7.18 44.23 14.03
CA LEU A 754 -7.35 42.94 14.68
C LEU A 754 -6.18 42.66 15.64
N ARG A 755 -4.96 43.07 15.28
CA ARG A 755 -3.78 42.94 16.14
C ARG A 755 -3.94 43.74 17.44
N ASP A 756 -4.45 44.97 17.36
CA ASP A 756 -4.69 45.80 18.54
C ASP A 756 -5.73 45.17 19.48
N GLY A 757 -6.79 44.58 18.92
CA GLY A 757 -7.76 43.79 19.69
C GLY A 757 -7.14 42.56 20.35
N VAL A 758 -6.28 41.82 19.63
CA VAL A 758 -5.54 40.66 20.17
C VAL A 758 -4.62 41.06 21.31
N ASP A 759 -3.88 42.16 21.16
CA ASP A 759 -3.01 42.67 22.22
C ASP A 759 -3.83 43.09 23.45
N MET A 760 -5.00 43.71 23.26
CA MET A 760 -5.92 44.05 24.35
C MET A 760 -6.45 42.78 25.05
N PHE A 761 -6.87 41.77 24.28
CA PHE A 761 -7.41 40.51 24.79
C PHE A 761 -6.41 39.78 25.69
N PHE A 762 -5.14 39.76 25.31
CA PHE A 762 -4.09 39.08 26.09
C PHE A 762 -3.45 39.94 27.18
N LYS A 763 -3.55 41.27 27.12
CA LYS A 763 -3.12 42.16 28.22
C LYS A 763 -4.12 42.14 29.38
N THR A 764 -5.41 42.09 29.08
CA THR A 764 -6.49 42.12 30.07
C THR A 764 -6.73 40.78 30.79
N THR A 765 -6.13 39.68 30.32
CA THR A 765 -6.27 38.32 30.89
C THR A 765 -6.04 38.26 32.40
N SER A 766 -5.09 39.04 32.92
CA SER A 766 -4.73 39.04 34.35
C SER A 766 -5.60 39.97 35.20
N VAL A 767 -6.37 40.86 34.56
CA VAL A 767 -7.08 41.98 35.20
C VAL A 767 -8.61 41.79 35.13
N ILE A 768 -9.12 41.15 34.08
CA ILE A 768 -10.56 40.97 33.83
C ILE A 768 -10.84 39.47 33.73
N LYS A 769 -11.53 38.94 34.74
CA LYS A 769 -11.90 37.51 34.80
C LYS A 769 -13.23 37.19 34.12
N ASP A 770 -14.10 38.18 33.92
CA ASP A 770 -15.38 37.96 33.25
C ASP A 770 -15.18 37.80 31.73
N LYS A 771 -15.77 36.74 31.18
CA LYS A 771 -15.66 36.36 29.77
C LYS A 771 -16.25 37.42 28.84
N GLU A 772 -17.46 37.89 29.13
CA GLU A 772 -18.19 38.80 28.25
C GLU A 772 -17.54 40.18 28.23
N ASP A 773 -17.07 40.65 29.39
CA ASP A 773 -16.35 41.93 29.49
C ASP A 773 -15.03 41.90 28.73
N ARG A 774 -14.25 40.82 28.89
CA ARG A 774 -12.95 40.67 28.21
C ARG A 774 -13.11 40.63 26.69
N ILE A 775 -14.09 39.88 26.20
CA ILE A 775 -14.40 39.82 24.76
C ILE A 775 -14.88 41.19 24.26
N GLY A 776 -15.82 41.82 24.98
CA GLY A 776 -16.37 43.13 24.61
C GLY A 776 -15.32 44.23 24.51
N ILE A 777 -14.42 44.33 25.50
CA ILE A 777 -13.32 45.31 25.49
C ILE A 777 -12.38 45.10 24.32
N SER A 778 -12.08 43.83 23.99
CA SER A 778 -11.16 43.49 22.90
C SER A 778 -11.74 43.79 21.53
N VAL A 779 -13.04 43.51 21.32
CA VAL A 779 -13.78 43.86 20.10
C VAL A 779 -13.85 45.38 19.93
N ASN A 780 -14.19 46.11 21.01
CA ASN A 780 -14.24 47.57 20.98
C ASN A 780 -12.90 48.21 20.65
N ALA A 781 -11.80 47.68 21.20
CA ALA A 781 -10.45 48.13 20.87
C ALA A 781 -10.12 47.91 19.38
N ALA A 782 -10.46 46.73 18.84
CA ALA A 782 -10.24 46.43 17.43
C ALA A 782 -11.02 47.37 16.50
N ILE A 783 -12.30 47.59 16.77
CA ILE A 783 -13.15 48.46 15.93
C ILE A 783 -12.72 49.92 16.04
N SER A 784 -12.42 50.39 17.25
CA SER A 784 -11.92 51.76 17.45
C SER A 784 -10.64 52.00 16.65
N SER A 785 -9.73 51.02 16.63
CA SER A 785 -8.51 51.10 15.80
C SER A 785 -8.83 51.16 14.30
N LEU A 786 -9.83 50.39 13.85
CA LEU A 786 -10.27 50.40 12.45
C LEU A 786 -10.93 51.74 12.05
N GLU A 787 -11.85 52.26 12.87
CA GLU A 787 -12.57 53.52 12.64
C GLU A 787 -11.65 54.74 12.61
N ASN A 788 -10.58 54.72 13.41
CA ASN A 788 -9.56 55.76 13.39
C ASN A 788 -8.81 55.84 12.05
N LYS A 789 -8.82 54.76 11.26
CA LYS A 789 -8.09 54.67 9.99
C LYS A 789 -8.99 54.72 8.76
N TYR A 790 -10.18 54.15 8.84
CA TYR A 790 -11.14 54.09 7.75
C TYR A 790 -12.55 54.41 8.26
N ALA A 791 -13.33 55.15 7.47
CA ALA A 791 -14.72 55.43 7.80
C ALA A 791 -15.57 54.15 7.64
N LEU A 792 -16.27 53.76 8.70
CA LEU A 792 -17.25 52.68 8.70
C LEU A 792 -18.67 53.26 8.70
N ASP A 793 -19.58 52.66 7.95
CA ASP A 793 -21.02 52.91 8.15
C ASP A 793 -21.59 51.94 9.21
N ASP A 794 -22.80 52.22 9.69
CA ASP A 794 -23.43 51.45 10.75
C ASP A 794 -23.64 49.98 10.39
N GLN A 795 -23.87 49.68 9.10
CA GLN A 795 -24.10 48.32 8.61
C GLN A 795 -22.80 47.52 8.59
N HIS A 796 -21.73 48.07 8.01
CA HIS A 796 -20.40 47.45 7.99
C HIS A 796 -19.84 47.32 9.40
N ARG A 797 -20.05 48.32 10.28
CA ARG A 797 -19.64 48.25 11.68
C ARG A 797 -20.31 47.08 12.40
N ALA A 798 -21.63 46.92 12.26
CA ALA A 798 -22.36 45.81 12.91
C ALA A 798 -21.87 44.44 12.42
N GLN A 799 -21.64 44.28 11.12
CA GLN A 799 -21.10 43.05 10.53
C GLN A 799 -19.71 42.71 11.06
N VAL A 800 -18.78 43.67 11.05
CA VAL A 800 -17.41 43.48 11.55
C VAL A 800 -17.41 43.24 13.06
N TYR A 801 -18.26 43.93 13.83
CA TYR A 801 -18.42 43.72 15.27
C TYR A 801 -18.85 42.29 15.60
N SER A 802 -19.89 41.78 14.94
CA SER A 802 -20.39 40.42 15.18
C SER A 802 -19.31 39.38 14.89
N ALA A 803 -18.61 39.51 13.76
CA ALA A 803 -17.57 38.56 13.37
C ALA A 803 -16.35 38.60 14.32
N LEU A 804 -15.95 39.79 14.78
CA LEU A 804 -14.89 39.92 15.79
C LEU A 804 -15.28 39.27 17.11
N GLN A 805 -16.55 39.42 17.53
CA GLN A 805 -17.04 38.79 18.75
C GLN A 805 -16.90 37.26 18.67
N ASP A 806 -17.25 36.65 17.54
CA ASP A 806 -17.13 35.20 17.33
C ASP A 806 -15.67 34.74 17.31
N ILE A 807 -14.76 35.53 16.72
CA ILE A 807 -13.31 35.26 16.76
C ILE A 807 -12.78 35.29 18.20
N PHE A 808 -13.11 36.31 18.99
CA PHE A 808 -12.63 36.42 20.38
C PHE A 808 -13.30 35.42 21.32
N LYS A 809 -14.57 35.05 21.09
CA LYS A 809 -15.22 33.92 21.78
C LYS A 809 -14.46 32.62 21.54
N THR A 810 -14.04 32.39 20.29
CA THR A 810 -13.24 31.22 19.92
C THR A 810 -11.87 31.24 20.58
N LEU A 811 -11.17 32.39 20.56
CA LEU A 811 -9.87 32.55 21.23
C LEU A 811 -9.95 32.33 22.74
N TYR A 812 -11.03 32.78 23.37
CA TYR A 812 -11.28 32.52 24.80
C TYR A 812 -11.47 31.02 25.07
N SER A 813 -12.27 30.33 24.27
CA SER A 813 -12.47 28.88 24.39
C SER A 813 -11.17 28.09 24.22
N ILE A 814 -10.33 28.49 23.26
CA ILE A 814 -9.02 27.88 23.01
C ILE A 814 -8.09 28.11 24.20
N GLU A 815 -8.07 29.31 24.77
CA GLU A 815 -7.26 29.62 25.96
C GLU A 815 -7.72 28.83 27.19
N GLU A 816 -9.03 28.59 27.35
CA GLU A 816 -9.57 27.74 28.43
C GLU A 816 -9.18 26.27 28.28
N GLU A 817 -9.19 25.74 27.06
CA GLU A 817 -8.89 24.33 26.78
C GLU A 817 -7.39 24.01 26.73
N SER A 818 -6.57 24.99 26.35
CA SER A 818 -5.14 24.81 26.14
C SER A 818 -4.28 25.71 27.06
N ASP A 819 -3.42 26.55 26.50
CA ASP A 819 -2.67 27.55 27.23
C ASP A 819 -2.66 28.90 26.51
N ARG A 820 -2.36 29.95 27.27
CA ARG A 820 -2.31 31.33 26.76
C ARG A 820 -1.27 31.52 25.66
N SER A 821 -0.14 30.83 25.72
CA SER A 821 0.93 30.95 24.72
C SER A 821 0.49 30.38 23.37
N LEU A 822 -0.20 29.24 23.38
CA LEU A 822 -0.81 28.64 22.20
C LEU A 822 -1.94 29.51 21.65
N ALA A 823 -2.81 30.04 22.51
CA ALA A 823 -3.87 30.97 22.09
C ALA A 823 -3.30 32.24 21.42
N ILE A 824 -2.18 32.78 21.91
CA ILE A 824 -1.46 33.89 21.26
C ILE A 824 -0.95 33.47 19.88
N SER A 825 -0.36 32.27 19.77
CA SER A 825 0.11 31.74 18.48
C SER A 825 -1.03 31.60 17.48
N ILE A 826 -2.17 31.04 17.90
CA ILE A 826 -3.36 30.89 17.06
C ILE A 826 -3.92 32.25 16.66
N ALA A 827 -3.96 33.23 17.55
CA ALA A 827 -4.39 34.60 17.23
C ALA A 827 -3.51 35.23 16.14
N ASN A 828 -2.19 34.99 16.17
CA ASN A 828 -1.28 35.42 15.10
C ASN A 828 -1.62 34.73 13.77
N THR A 829 -1.87 33.42 13.81
CA THR A 829 -2.29 32.65 12.62
C THR A 829 -3.59 33.21 12.03
N LEU A 830 -4.61 33.47 12.85
CA LEU A 830 -5.89 34.04 12.41
C LEU A 830 -5.73 35.45 11.82
N SER A 831 -4.86 36.28 12.41
CA SER A 831 -4.53 37.60 11.87
C SER A 831 -3.93 37.53 10.47
N ASN A 832 -3.02 36.58 10.23
CA ASN A 832 -2.47 36.34 8.89
C ASN A 832 -3.52 35.79 7.91
N TRP A 833 -4.42 34.92 8.38
CA TRP A 833 -5.53 34.40 7.56
C TRP A 833 -6.52 35.48 7.13
N LEU A 834 -6.74 36.51 7.94
CA LEU A 834 -7.55 37.67 7.53
C LEU A 834 -6.94 38.37 6.31
N TYR A 835 -5.62 38.56 6.29
CA TYR A 835 -4.93 39.13 5.13
C TYR A 835 -5.01 38.23 3.89
N ILE A 836 -4.83 36.92 4.07
CA ILE A 836 -4.99 35.92 2.99
C ILE A 836 -6.41 35.97 2.41
N ALA A 837 -7.43 35.99 3.27
CA ALA A 837 -8.84 36.04 2.86
C ALA A 837 -9.15 37.35 2.12
N TYR A 838 -8.64 38.49 2.59
CA TYR A 838 -8.76 39.77 1.90
C TYR A 838 -8.17 39.72 0.48
N LYS A 839 -6.97 39.16 0.30
CA LYS A 839 -6.37 38.99 -1.03
C LYS A 839 -7.16 38.01 -1.91
N LEU A 840 -7.75 36.96 -1.32
CA LEU A 840 -8.58 35.98 -2.03
C LEU A 840 -9.87 36.61 -2.58
N VAL A 841 -10.59 37.42 -1.78
CA VAL A 841 -11.83 38.09 -2.23
C VAL A 841 -11.58 39.17 -3.30
N LEU A 842 -10.37 39.72 -3.38
CA LEU A 842 -9.94 40.60 -4.47
C LEU A 842 -9.64 39.84 -5.77
N GLN A 843 -9.26 38.56 -5.69
CA GLN A 843 -8.97 37.75 -6.88
C GLN A 843 -10.24 37.39 -7.66
N GLY A 844 -11.39 37.29 -6.98
CA GLY A 844 -12.70 37.00 -7.58
C GLY A 844 -13.21 38.04 -8.60
N ASP A 845 -12.62 39.25 -8.65
CA ASP A 845 -12.97 40.26 -9.66
C ASP A 845 -12.17 40.12 -10.97
N LYS A 846 -11.26 39.13 -11.09
CA LYS A 846 -10.41 38.92 -12.28
C LYS A 846 -10.68 37.60 -13.02
N SER A 847 -11.68 36.81 -12.63
CA SER A 847 -12.02 35.51 -13.23
C SER A 847 -13.39 35.49 -13.86
#